data_AF-A0A673J6T9-F1
#
_entry.id   AF-A0A673J6T9-F1
#
_cell.length_a   1.000
_cell.length_b   1.000
_cell.length_c   1.000
_cell.angle_alpha   90.00
_cell.angle_beta   90.00
_cell.angle_gamma   90.00
#
_symmetry.space_group_name_H-M   'P 1'
#
loop_
_entity.id
_entity.type
_entity.pdbx_description
1 polymer ?
#
loop_
_entity_poly.entity_id
_entity_poly.type
_entity_poly.pdbx_seq_one_letter_code
_entity_poly.pdbx_strand_id
1 'polypeptide(L)'
;MPLIKLRGVTVDFPFTPYPCQEDYMSKVIECLQNKVNGVLESPTGTGKTLCLLCSALGWREHFKDTISARKIAERMGGAELFPDRPMSSWGTAATDGDTPTYYTDIPKIIYASRTHSQLTQVISELKNTSYRPKMCVLGSREQLCINQEVMRQESSHVKVHMCRAKVSSRSCVFYNSVDGMKTKIGDIPVELCIVCSCRVCPYYLSHALKQHADVIFMPYNYLLDPKSRRAHNIELKGAVVIFDEAHNVEKMCEESTSFDLTPYDLISAIEAVDRLLQEQASDISKADSKNIFLNAQLNNLTEVLMDLESSINGFEMPANSQGITKPGSFIYELFQTAHVNSDTKTAVVEAMEQITGYLAGRPGVFLNTSGLQKVADIIQVRSMLKRSVVCFLYFFPIFIVHIHPDTSNFKKKQVTDVWASSSTKKQGNVLSYWCFSPGFSMQELLRQGVRSIILTSGTLSPLSSFTCEMQIPFPVSLENPHVIQRDQIFVSIIEKGPDGVQLSTAFDRRFVPENMSSMGNTLVNLARVVPHGLLVFFPSYPVMDKTLEFWRVSLYFSLSAIKLQLPVIDGYYDKVNDPNSSGGSFFAVCRGKASEGLDFADTYGRGVAITGLPFPPRMDPRVVLKMQYLDEMCKNKISGYLSGQEWYRQQASRAVNQAIGRVIRHREDYGAIFLCDHRFTGTEARNQLPSWVRPYVKIYDGFGTMVRDAAHFFRTAQKTACKNQADTGPLNTGSSCPSKSVWLSDTSQKAKTLDSHIPSLKWRKLASSSFSQGLYQFIRPHHKKEFDERCLELTGEGCGYKQEHSLSREEREALGQNTVNVRSEVQKPQTSIKEGLSCSSLLSDIKQAIGAEKTRQMFLALQAYKTSNNYEQMVSTVVSLLTERDEDIALLERLSVLIRPQHRKQFGELLKSLTGNDSVVNQNSDMGSSQLNQGILCNNCVDKHSNTWAKGGFTIGEDLNRYRCEKVIKHSNSNFFPFIGLRKIYLL
;
A
#
# COMPACT_ATOMS: atom_id res chain seq x y z
N MET A 1 -10.35 -33.37 17.67
CA MET A 1 -10.52 -32.96 16.27
C MET A 1 -10.88 -34.22 15.49
N PRO A 2 -11.90 -34.22 14.61
CA PRO A 2 -12.24 -35.39 13.80
C PRO A 2 -11.14 -35.77 12.79
N LEU A 3 -10.87 -37.07 12.71
CA LEU A 3 -10.00 -37.67 11.68
C LEU A 3 -10.85 -38.11 10.49
N ILE A 4 -10.65 -37.47 9.33
CA ILE A 4 -11.40 -37.72 8.09
C ILE A 4 -10.48 -38.49 7.14
N LYS A 5 -10.98 -39.53 6.46
CA LYS A 5 -10.20 -40.28 5.46
C LYS A 5 -10.61 -39.88 4.03
N LEU A 6 -9.77 -39.10 3.35
CA LEU A 6 -10.01 -38.56 2.01
C LEU A 6 -8.95 -39.08 1.03
N ARG A 7 -9.37 -39.76 -0.04
CA ARG A 7 -8.47 -40.36 -1.07
C ARG A 7 -7.29 -41.17 -0.49
N GLY A 8 -7.54 -41.90 0.60
CA GLY A 8 -6.54 -42.70 1.32
C GLY A 8 -5.72 -41.94 2.37
N VAL A 9 -5.67 -40.61 2.31
CA VAL A 9 -5.01 -39.74 3.29
C VAL A 9 -5.92 -39.56 4.51
N THR A 10 -5.36 -39.66 5.71
CA THR A 10 -6.05 -39.22 6.94
C THR A 10 -5.76 -37.74 7.15
N VAL A 11 -6.81 -36.92 7.21
CA VAL A 11 -6.74 -35.49 7.52
C VAL A 11 -7.36 -35.29 8.90
N ASP A 12 -6.56 -34.82 9.85
CA ASP A 12 -7.08 -34.21 11.07
C ASP A 12 -7.62 -32.81 10.74
N PHE A 13 -8.83 -32.49 11.18
CA PHE A 13 -9.53 -31.25 10.85
C PHE A 13 -10.21 -30.69 12.10
N PRO A 14 -10.13 -29.37 12.40
CA PRO A 14 -10.46 -28.85 13.73
C PRO A 14 -11.93 -29.01 14.16
N PHE A 15 -12.85 -29.18 13.20
CA PHE A 15 -14.30 -29.35 13.41
C PHE A 15 -14.88 -30.34 12.40
N THR A 16 -16.15 -30.74 12.56
CA THR A 16 -16.81 -31.61 11.57
C THR A 16 -16.98 -30.87 10.24
N PRO A 17 -16.43 -31.38 9.12
CA PRO A 17 -16.45 -30.67 7.85
C PRO A 17 -17.86 -30.61 7.24
N TYR A 18 -18.10 -29.61 6.40
CA TYR A 18 -19.25 -29.60 5.49
C TYR A 18 -18.94 -30.43 4.23
N PRO A 19 -19.95 -30.96 3.51
CA PRO A 19 -19.71 -31.73 2.28
C PRO A 19 -18.83 -31.01 1.26
N CYS A 20 -19.06 -29.71 1.01
CA CYS A 20 -18.23 -28.92 0.12
C CYS A 20 -16.78 -28.72 0.62
N GLN A 21 -16.53 -28.84 1.92
CA GLN A 21 -15.17 -28.82 2.49
C GLN A 21 -14.47 -30.17 2.27
N GLU A 22 -15.19 -31.29 2.38
CA GLU A 22 -14.67 -32.61 2.01
C GLU A 22 -14.33 -32.69 0.52
N ASP A 23 -15.21 -32.20 -0.36
CA ASP A 23 -14.95 -32.07 -1.80
C ASP A 23 -13.71 -31.23 -2.08
N TYR A 24 -13.59 -30.07 -1.42
CA TYR A 24 -12.43 -29.18 -1.55
C TYR A 24 -11.13 -29.85 -1.10
N MET A 25 -11.12 -30.46 0.08
CA MET A 25 -9.95 -31.19 0.61
C MET A 25 -9.57 -32.38 -0.27
N SER A 26 -10.56 -33.13 -0.78
CA SER A 26 -10.36 -34.23 -1.73
C SER A 26 -9.71 -33.74 -3.03
N LYS A 27 -10.13 -32.58 -3.56
CA LYS A 27 -9.55 -31.96 -4.76
C LYS A 27 -8.14 -31.41 -4.54
N VAL A 28 -7.83 -30.87 -3.35
CA VAL A 28 -6.45 -30.51 -3.00
C VAL A 28 -5.57 -31.78 -2.98
N ILE A 29 -6.00 -32.84 -2.30
CA ILE A 29 -5.24 -34.10 -2.22
C ILE A 29 -5.03 -34.72 -3.62
N GLU A 30 -6.02 -34.63 -4.51
CA GLU A 30 -5.91 -35.05 -5.91
C GLU A 30 -4.76 -34.36 -6.65
N CYS A 31 -4.64 -33.04 -6.53
CA CYS A 31 -3.57 -32.26 -7.16
C CYS A 31 -2.18 -32.71 -6.68
N LEU A 32 -2.06 -33.01 -5.38
CA LEU A 32 -0.79 -33.34 -4.72
C LEU A 32 -0.36 -34.79 -4.99
N GLN A 33 -1.30 -35.73 -4.99
CA GLN A 33 -1.09 -37.13 -5.37
C GLN A 33 -0.66 -37.22 -6.84
N ASN A 34 -1.44 -36.63 -7.76
CA ASN A 34 -1.25 -36.79 -9.20
C ASN A 34 -0.18 -35.87 -9.81
N LYS A 35 0.41 -34.95 -9.03
CA LYS A 35 1.38 -33.93 -9.50
C LYS A 35 0.83 -33.04 -10.63
N VAL A 36 -0.43 -32.64 -10.48
CA VAL A 36 -1.14 -31.79 -11.43
C VAL A 36 -1.54 -30.47 -10.78
N ASN A 37 -1.78 -29.46 -11.61
CA ASN A 37 -2.26 -28.17 -11.15
C ASN A 37 -3.76 -28.20 -10.87
N GLY A 38 -4.20 -27.40 -9.90
CA GLY A 38 -5.60 -27.27 -9.50
C GLY A 38 -6.09 -25.83 -9.55
N VAL A 39 -7.37 -25.65 -9.90
CA VAL A 39 -8.09 -24.37 -9.77
C VAL A 39 -9.37 -24.58 -8.97
N LEU A 40 -9.44 -24.02 -7.78
CA LEU A 40 -10.47 -24.31 -6.79
C LEU A 40 -11.20 -23.02 -6.40
N GLU A 41 -12.43 -22.84 -6.87
CA GLU A 41 -13.32 -21.80 -6.37
C GLU A 41 -14.15 -22.34 -5.20
N SER A 42 -14.16 -21.60 -4.09
CA SER A 42 -15.15 -21.82 -3.03
C SER A 42 -15.52 -20.48 -2.37
N PRO A 43 -16.82 -20.21 -2.14
CA PRO A 43 -17.27 -18.90 -1.64
C PRO A 43 -16.61 -18.42 -0.32
N THR A 44 -16.85 -17.16 0.03
CA THR A 44 -16.44 -16.63 1.33
C THR A 44 -17.18 -17.35 2.48
N GLY A 45 -16.53 -17.49 3.63
CA GLY A 45 -17.12 -18.14 4.80
C GLY A 45 -17.24 -19.67 4.75
N THR A 46 -16.75 -20.34 3.71
CA THR A 46 -16.71 -21.81 3.61
C THR A 46 -15.49 -22.46 4.27
N GLY A 47 -14.62 -21.70 4.94
CA GLY A 47 -13.42 -22.24 5.60
C GLY A 47 -12.28 -22.67 4.68
N LYS A 48 -12.19 -22.09 3.46
CA LYS A 48 -11.14 -22.36 2.45
C LYS A 48 -9.74 -22.59 3.02
N THR A 49 -9.24 -21.63 3.78
CA THR A 49 -7.87 -21.59 4.32
C THR A 49 -7.56 -22.81 5.17
N LEU A 50 -8.44 -23.15 6.14
CA LEU A 50 -8.31 -24.36 6.93
C LEU A 50 -8.38 -25.63 6.09
N CYS A 51 -9.31 -25.72 5.13
CA CYS A 51 -9.42 -26.88 4.24
C CYS A 51 -8.12 -27.09 3.46
N LEU A 52 -7.57 -26.01 2.90
CA LEU A 52 -6.35 -25.98 2.11
C LEU A 52 -5.11 -26.37 2.93
N LEU A 53 -4.96 -25.80 4.13
CA LEU A 53 -3.86 -26.12 5.04
C LEU A 53 -3.93 -27.57 5.53
N CYS A 54 -5.07 -28.01 6.04
CA CYS A 54 -5.20 -29.34 6.65
C CYS A 54 -5.03 -30.45 5.62
N SER A 55 -5.61 -30.31 4.42
CA SER A 55 -5.45 -31.30 3.34
C SER A 55 -4.01 -31.35 2.79
N ALA A 56 -3.34 -30.21 2.62
CA ALA A 56 -1.95 -30.18 2.17
C ALA A 56 -0.96 -30.70 3.22
N LEU A 57 -1.19 -30.41 4.51
CA LEU A 57 -0.35 -30.88 5.61
C LEU A 57 -0.58 -32.37 5.92
N GLY A 58 -1.83 -32.82 6.01
CA GLY A 58 -2.16 -34.23 6.20
C GLY A 58 -1.64 -35.11 5.05
N TRP A 59 -1.72 -34.64 3.80
CA TRP A 59 -1.08 -35.32 2.67
C TRP A 59 0.45 -35.38 2.81
N ARG A 60 1.09 -34.30 3.27
CA ARG A 60 2.54 -34.23 3.42
C ARG A 60 3.06 -35.11 4.56
N GLU A 61 2.33 -35.19 5.67
CA GLU A 61 2.62 -36.11 6.77
C GLU A 61 2.45 -37.57 6.30
N HIS A 62 1.34 -37.89 5.65
CA HIS A 62 1.12 -39.20 5.04
C HIS A 62 2.24 -39.59 4.05
N PHE A 63 2.69 -38.67 3.18
CA PHE A 63 3.81 -38.89 2.26
C PHE A 63 5.13 -39.18 2.98
N LYS A 64 5.42 -38.45 4.08
CA LYS A 64 6.60 -38.67 4.94
C LYS A 64 6.51 -40.03 5.65
N ASP A 65 5.34 -40.42 6.12
CA ASP A 65 5.13 -41.69 6.80
C ASP A 65 5.27 -42.87 5.83
N THR A 66 4.78 -42.76 4.60
CA THR A 66 4.98 -43.76 3.53
C THR A 66 6.47 -43.97 3.23
N ILE A 67 7.29 -42.91 3.15
CA ILE A 67 8.76 -43.01 3.01
C ILE A 67 9.39 -43.69 4.23
N SER A 68 8.89 -43.38 5.43
CA SER A 68 9.41 -43.92 6.69
C SER A 68 9.11 -45.42 6.82
N ALA A 69 7.87 -45.82 6.56
CA ALA A 69 7.42 -47.21 6.56
C ALA A 69 8.20 -48.06 5.54
N ARG A 70 8.42 -47.54 4.32
CA ARG A 70 9.24 -48.22 3.30
C ARG A 70 10.68 -48.45 3.78
N LYS A 71 11.36 -47.43 4.32
CA LYS A 71 12.74 -47.57 4.82
C LYS A 71 12.86 -48.50 6.02
N ILE A 72 11.80 -48.59 6.82
CA ILE A 72 11.69 -49.53 7.95
C ILE A 72 11.56 -50.97 7.40
N ALA A 73 10.67 -51.20 6.43
CA ALA A 73 10.51 -52.50 5.77
C ALA A 73 11.77 -52.97 5.02
N GLU A 74 12.44 -52.07 4.29
CA GLU A 74 13.72 -52.34 3.60
C GLU A 74 14.82 -52.75 4.60
N ARG A 75 14.89 -52.12 5.78
CA ARG A 75 15.85 -52.49 6.84
C ARG A 75 15.55 -53.82 7.53
N MET A 76 14.30 -54.30 7.48
CA MET A 76 13.87 -55.56 8.11
C MET A 76 13.59 -56.67 7.10
N GLY A 77 14.06 -56.54 5.85
CA GLY A 77 13.98 -57.60 4.85
C GLY A 77 12.54 -57.99 4.47
N GLY A 78 11.57 -57.07 4.57
CA GLY A 78 10.18 -57.31 4.17
C GLY A 78 9.26 -57.91 5.23
N ALA A 79 9.68 -58.02 6.50
CA ALA A 79 8.77 -58.40 7.59
C ALA A 79 7.68 -57.32 7.83
N GLU A 80 6.40 -57.70 7.71
CA GLU A 80 5.29 -56.78 8.00
C GLU A 80 5.14 -56.53 9.52
N LEU A 81 5.19 -55.25 9.91
CA LEU A 81 5.23 -54.84 11.33
C LEU A 81 3.85 -54.44 11.89
N PHE A 82 2.85 -54.23 11.02
CA PHE A 82 1.51 -53.77 11.38
C PHE A 82 0.43 -54.67 10.77
N PRO A 83 -0.03 -55.71 11.49
CA PRO A 83 -1.07 -56.62 10.99
C PRO A 83 -2.35 -55.91 10.52
N ASP A 84 -2.71 -54.80 11.16
CA ASP A 84 -3.91 -54.01 10.85
C ASP A 84 -3.72 -52.97 9.72
N ARG A 85 -2.50 -52.83 9.17
CA ARG A 85 -2.18 -51.90 8.06
C ARG A 85 -1.09 -52.46 7.14
N PRO A 86 -1.44 -53.33 6.17
CA PRO A 86 -0.48 -53.87 5.21
C PRO A 86 0.17 -52.77 4.37
N MET A 87 1.35 -53.02 3.79
CA MET A 87 2.10 -51.99 3.04
C MET A 87 1.30 -51.36 1.88
N SER A 88 0.39 -52.11 1.26
CA SER A 88 -0.53 -51.62 0.22
C SER A 88 -1.45 -50.49 0.68
N SER A 89 -1.75 -50.41 1.99
CA SER A 89 -2.65 -49.39 2.56
C SER A 89 -2.04 -47.99 2.65
N TRP A 90 -0.72 -47.86 2.52
CA TRP A 90 0.02 -46.58 2.51
C TRP A 90 0.12 -45.94 1.11
N GLY A 91 -0.36 -46.64 0.09
CA GLY A 91 -0.46 -46.17 -1.29
C GLY A 91 0.88 -46.02 -2.03
N THR A 92 0.79 -45.83 -3.34
CA THR A 92 1.91 -45.61 -4.27
C THR A 92 2.33 -44.13 -4.37
N ALA A 93 1.88 -43.27 -3.45
CA ALA A 93 2.08 -41.82 -3.53
C ALA A 93 3.56 -41.38 -3.56
N ALA A 94 4.47 -42.21 -3.01
CA ALA A 94 5.92 -42.00 -3.00
C ALA A 94 6.68 -42.87 -4.03
N THR A 95 5.99 -43.45 -5.01
CA THR A 95 6.59 -44.38 -6.00
C THR A 95 6.28 -43.97 -7.44
N ASP A 96 7.09 -43.09 -8.01
CA ASP A 96 7.25 -42.98 -9.47
C ASP A 96 8.17 -44.14 -9.94
N GLY A 97 7.65 -45.36 -9.87
CA GLY A 97 8.38 -46.59 -10.22
C GLY A 97 9.56 -46.92 -9.28
N ASP A 98 10.60 -47.52 -9.85
CA ASP A 98 11.78 -48.07 -9.16
C ASP A 98 12.76 -47.03 -8.58
N THR A 99 12.39 -45.75 -8.57
CA THR A 99 13.27 -44.70 -8.03
C THR A 99 13.28 -44.71 -6.50
N PRO A 100 14.45 -44.76 -5.84
CA PRO A 100 14.54 -44.73 -4.38
C PRO A 100 14.17 -43.35 -3.83
N THR A 101 13.17 -43.27 -2.95
CA THR A 101 12.69 -42.02 -2.35
C THR A 101 13.40 -41.67 -1.03
N TYR A 102 13.97 -40.47 -0.98
CA TYR A 102 14.72 -39.94 0.15
C TYR A 102 13.89 -38.95 0.99
N TYR A 103 14.33 -38.67 2.22
CA TYR A 103 13.66 -37.68 3.07
C TYR A 103 13.79 -36.24 2.52
N THR A 104 14.77 -36.01 1.64
CA THR A 104 14.93 -34.77 0.86
C THR A 104 13.83 -34.54 -0.15
N ASP A 105 13.10 -35.60 -0.54
CA ASP A 105 12.14 -35.56 -1.65
C ASP A 105 10.72 -35.23 -1.15
N ILE A 106 10.56 -35.04 0.16
CA ILE A 106 9.32 -34.56 0.79
C ILE A 106 9.08 -33.11 0.32
N PRO A 107 8.00 -32.85 -0.45
CA PRO A 107 7.79 -31.53 -1.03
C PRO A 107 7.64 -30.44 0.01
N LYS A 108 8.28 -29.29 -0.25
CA LYS A 108 8.04 -28.04 0.49
C LYS A 108 6.76 -27.40 -0.02
N ILE A 109 5.94 -26.88 0.89
CA ILE A 109 4.72 -26.14 0.55
C ILE A 109 5.06 -24.64 0.55
N ILE A 110 4.85 -23.97 -0.57
CA ILE A 110 4.94 -22.52 -0.70
C ILE A 110 3.51 -21.97 -0.67
N TYR A 111 3.14 -21.29 0.42
CA TYR A 111 1.85 -20.64 0.57
C TYR A 111 2.00 -19.16 0.21
N ALA A 112 1.49 -18.80 -0.97
CA ALA A 112 1.47 -17.44 -1.49
C ALA A 112 0.11 -16.79 -1.26
N SER A 113 0.08 -15.61 -0.66
CA SER A 113 -1.14 -14.80 -0.51
C SER A 113 -0.90 -13.36 -1.03
N ARG A 114 -1.94 -12.52 -1.07
CA ARG A 114 -1.83 -11.16 -1.61
C ARG A 114 -1.10 -10.19 -0.68
N THR A 115 -1.27 -10.32 0.64
CA THR A 115 -0.61 -9.44 1.62
C THR A 115 -0.05 -10.19 2.82
N HIS A 116 0.91 -9.56 3.51
CA HIS A 116 1.40 -10.05 4.80
C HIS A 116 0.32 -10.13 5.89
N SER A 117 -0.68 -9.24 5.88
CA SER A 117 -1.77 -9.28 6.86
C SER A 117 -2.63 -10.55 6.71
N GLN A 118 -2.87 -11.00 5.47
CA GLN A 118 -3.52 -12.28 5.20
C GLN A 118 -2.66 -13.46 5.67
N LEU A 119 -1.35 -13.45 5.40
CA LEU A 119 -0.45 -14.50 5.91
C LEU A 119 -0.49 -14.61 7.44
N THR A 120 -0.57 -13.48 8.15
CA THR A 120 -0.74 -13.48 9.62
C THR A 120 -2.07 -14.11 10.05
N GLN A 121 -3.16 -13.90 9.30
CA GLN A 121 -4.44 -14.57 9.53
C GLN A 121 -4.34 -16.08 9.29
N VAL A 122 -3.77 -16.50 8.15
CA VAL A 122 -3.53 -17.91 7.79
C VAL A 122 -2.69 -18.64 8.85
N ILE A 123 -1.66 -17.99 9.38
CA ILE A 123 -0.81 -18.54 10.46
C ILE A 123 -1.58 -18.61 11.79
N SER A 124 -2.48 -17.66 12.06
CA SER A 124 -3.36 -17.72 13.24
C SER A 124 -4.39 -18.85 13.13
N GLU A 125 -4.90 -19.14 11.93
CA GLU A 125 -5.78 -20.28 11.68
C GLU A 125 -5.04 -21.61 11.80
N LEU A 126 -3.81 -21.70 11.27
CA LEU A 126 -2.96 -22.90 11.39
C LEU A 126 -2.73 -23.30 12.85
N LYS A 127 -2.54 -22.32 13.76
CA LYS A 127 -2.39 -22.56 15.21
C LYS A 127 -3.60 -23.24 15.85
N ASN A 128 -4.79 -23.06 15.28
CA ASN A 128 -6.04 -23.68 15.74
C ASN A 128 -6.22 -25.13 15.24
N THR A 129 -5.27 -25.65 14.44
CA THR A 129 -5.22 -27.06 14.02
C THR A 129 -4.28 -27.86 14.94
N SER A 130 -4.22 -29.18 14.77
CA SER A 130 -3.24 -30.06 15.42
C SER A 130 -1.85 -30.04 14.76
N TYR A 131 -1.76 -29.72 13.46
CA TYR A 131 -0.50 -29.74 12.70
C TYR A 131 0.53 -28.76 13.25
N ARG A 132 1.79 -29.18 13.33
CA ARG A 132 2.93 -28.36 13.80
C ARG A 132 4.11 -28.39 12.80
N PRO A 133 3.92 -27.94 11.54
CA PRO A 133 4.98 -27.91 10.55
C PRO A 133 6.07 -26.89 10.91
N LYS A 134 7.31 -27.15 10.48
CA LYS A 134 8.38 -26.13 10.45
C LYS A 134 8.01 -25.09 9.40
N MET A 135 7.35 -24.00 9.81
CA MET A 135 6.99 -22.93 8.86
C MET A 135 8.20 -22.03 8.51
N CYS A 136 7.96 -20.94 7.79
CA CYS A 136 8.86 -19.81 7.58
C CYS A 136 8.02 -18.65 7.02
N VAL A 137 8.28 -17.41 7.40
CA VAL A 137 7.62 -16.23 6.80
C VAL A 137 8.69 -15.36 6.14
N LEU A 138 8.62 -15.24 4.81
CA LEU A 138 9.50 -14.33 4.05
C LEU A 138 8.82 -12.98 3.88
N GLY A 139 9.53 -11.91 4.23
CA GLY A 139 9.08 -10.53 4.11
C GLY A 139 10.22 -9.58 3.78
N SER A 140 9.88 -8.32 3.53
CA SER A 140 10.82 -7.29 3.13
C SER A 140 11.66 -6.82 4.33
N ARG A 141 12.75 -6.11 4.06
CA ARG A 141 13.48 -5.40 5.12
C ARG A 141 12.63 -4.31 5.79
N GLU A 142 11.60 -3.80 5.14
CA GLU A 142 10.70 -2.80 5.73
C GLU A 142 9.71 -3.41 6.73
N GLN A 143 9.48 -4.72 6.65
CA GLN A 143 8.60 -5.47 7.56
C GLN A 143 9.38 -6.20 8.65
N LEU A 144 10.57 -6.73 8.32
CA LEU A 144 11.35 -7.61 9.20
C LEU A 144 12.61 -6.97 9.80
N CYS A 145 12.94 -5.70 9.50
CA CYS A 145 14.08 -5.03 10.11
C CYS A 145 13.68 -4.36 11.43
N ILE A 146 14.40 -4.71 12.50
CA ILE A 146 14.27 -4.13 13.84
C ILE A 146 15.37 -3.09 14.17
N ASN A 147 16.26 -2.81 13.23
CA ASN A 147 17.31 -1.80 13.40
C ASN A 147 16.74 -0.40 13.13
N GLN A 148 16.61 0.40 14.19
CA GLN A 148 16.02 1.74 14.15
C GLN A 148 16.74 2.71 13.20
N GLU A 149 18.06 2.63 13.05
CA GLU A 149 18.79 3.52 12.13
C GLU A 149 18.41 3.23 10.67
N VAL A 150 18.20 1.94 10.33
CA VAL A 150 17.74 1.54 9.00
C VAL A 150 16.27 1.92 8.82
N MET A 151 15.42 1.66 9.82
CA MET A 151 13.98 1.92 9.74
C MET A 151 13.58 3.39 9.69
N ARG A 152 14.45 4.31 10.15
CA ARG A 152 14.28 5.77 10.00
C ARG A 152 14.34 6.26 8.54
N GLN A 153 14.95 5.51 7.63
CA GLN A 153 15.05 5.91 6.23
C GLN A 153 13.68 5.80 5.55
N GLU A 154 13.29 6.75 4.71
CA GLU A 154 11.99 6.68 4.02
C GLU A 154 12.03 5.71 2.82
N SER A 155 13.13 5.71 2.06
CA SER A 155 13.26 4.91 0.83
C SER A 155 13.65 3.45 1.10
N SER A 156 12.87 2.52 0.55
CA SER A 156 13.11 1.07 0.60
C SER A 156 14.50 0.67 0.08
N HIS A 157 14.97 1.32 -0.99
CA HIS A 157 16.30 1.05 -1.57
C HIS A 157 17.43 1.46 -0.62
N VAL A 158 17.30 2.61 0.05
CA VAL A 158 18.27 3.09 1.04
C VAL A 158 18.29 2.14 2.25
N LYS A 159 17.12 1.67 2.72
CA LYS A 159 17.04 0.64 3.77
C LYS A 159 17.80 -0.64 3.39
N VAL A 160 17.62 -1.12 2.15
CA VAL A 160 18.31 -2.32 1.64
C VAL A 160 19.82 -2.13 1.61
N HIS A 161 20.31 -1.01 1.05
CA HIS A 161 21.74 -0.76 0.95
C HIS A 161 22.38 -0.56 2.33
N MET A 162 21.81 0.31 3.17
CA MET A 162 22.29 0.57 4.53
C MET A 162 22.31 -0.69 5.39
N CYS A 163 21.31 -1.57 5.24
CA CYS A 163 21.29 -2.90 5.86
C CYS A 163 22.47 -3.77 5.39
N ARG A 164 22.73 -3.85 4.08
CA ARG A 164 23.88 -4.57 3.51
C ARG A 164 25.22 -4.00 4.00
N ALA A 165 25.37 -2.67 4.03
CA ALA A 165 26.57 -2.00 4.51
C ALA A 165 26.83 -2.28 6.01
N LYS A 166 25.79 -2.22 6.86
CA LYS A 166 25.90 -2.59 8.29
C LYS A 166 26.18 -4.08 8.52
N VAL A 167 25.73 -4.95 7.64
CA VAL A 167 26.03 -6.40 7.66
C VAL A 167 27.48 -6.66 7.25
N SER A 168 27.94 -6.06 6.15
CA SER A 168 29.31 -6.20 5.64
C SER A 168 30.35 -5.68 6.65
N SER A 169 30.11 -4.51 7.23
CA SER A 169 30.94 -3.92 8.31
C SER A 169 30.78 -4.60 9.68
N ARG A 170 29.96 -5.66 9.78
CA ARG A 170 29.59 -6.34 11.05
C ARG A 170 29.10 -5.40 12.16
N SER A 171 28.58 -4.22 11.82
CA SER A 171 28.06 -3.22 12.77
C SER A 171 26.58 -3.45 13.15
N CYS A 172 25.87 -4.36 12.46
CA CYS A 172 24.52 -4.75 12.83
C CYS A 172 24.50 -5.82 13.93
N VAL A 173 24.33 -5.41 15.19
CA VAL A 173 24.22 -6.29 16.37
C VAL A 173 23.24 -7.45 16.13
N PHE A 174 22.04 -7.16 15.62
CA PHE A 174 21.00 -8.17 15.36
C PHE A 174 21.41 -9.23 14.34
N TYR A 175 22.19 -8.86 13.31
CA TYR A 175 22.69 -9.80 12.31
C TYR A 175 23.81 -10.68 12.91
N ASN A 176 24.72 -10.08 13.67
CA ASN A 176 25.81 -10.81 14.33
C ASN A 176 25.28 -11.94 15.23
N SER A 177 24.15 -11.71 15.92
CA SER A 177 23.45 -12.75 16.69
C SER A 177 22.93 -13.91 15.82
N VAL A 178 22.46 -13.66 14.59
CA VAL A 178 22.08 -14.74 13.64
C VAL A 178 23.31 -15.53 13.23
N ASP A 179 24.41 -14.83 12.90
CA ASP A 179 25.66 -15.43 12.42
C ASP A 179 26.23 -16.41 13.45
N GLY A 180 26.23 -16.03 14.74
CA GLY A 180 26.64 -16.90 15.86
C GLY A 180 25.69 -18.05 16.17
N MET A 181 24.44 -18.03 15.69
CA MET A 181 23.45 -19.10 15.91
C MET A 181 23.38 -20.13 14.78
N LYS A 182 24.12 -19.94 13.66
CA LYS A 182 24.03 -20.75 12.43
C LYS A 182 24.08 -22.27 12.64
N THR A 183 24.85 -22.75 13.63
CA THR A 183 25.00 -24.18 13.93
C THR A 183 23.84 -24.80 14.72
N LYS A 184 22.90 -23.99 15.25
CA LYS A 184 21.75 -24.44 16.06
C LYS A 184 20.38 -24.11 15.44
N ILE A 185 20.35 -23.66 14.18
CA ILE A 185 19.12 -23.18 13.52
C ILE A 185 18.04 -24.26 13.37
N GLY A 186 18.42 -25.53 13.25
CA GLY A 186 17.48 -26.65 13.07
C GLY A 186 16.52 -26.91 14.23
N ASP A 187 16.87 -26.45 15.43
CA ASP A 187 16.16 -26.66 16.70
C ASP A 187 15.36 -25.43 17.16
N ILE A 188 15.47 -24.30 16.46
CA ILE A 188 14.74 -23.08 16.81
C ILE A 188 13.25 -23.26 16.46
N PRO A 189 12.31 -23.13 17.41
CA PRO A 189 10.88 -23.13 17.10
C PRO A 189 10.55 -21.98 16.15
N VAL A 190 10.04 -22.31 14.97
CA VAL A 190 9.87 -21.32 13.89
C VAL A 190 8.85 -20.21 14.24
N GLU A 191 8.03 -20.43 15.26
CA GLU A 191 7.12 -19.43 15.83
C GLU A 191 7.84 -18.14 16.28
N LEU A 192 9.16 -18.17 16.53
CA LEU A 192 9.96 -16.99 16.87
C LEU A 192 10.07 -15.94 15.75
N CYS A 193 9.84 -16.28 14.47
CA CYS A 193 10.04 -15.32 13.36
C CYS A 193 9.06 -14.13 13.36
N ILE A 194 7.95 -14.20 14.11
CA ILE A 194 6.93 -13.15 14.18
C ILE A 194 7.09 -12.30 15.46
N VAL A 195 7.78 -12.82 16.48
CA VAL A 195 7.81 -12.23 17.82
C VAL A 195 9.11 -11.44 18.04
N CYS A 196 8.97 -10.13 18.21
CA CYS A 196 10.06 -9.14 18.33
C CYS A 196 10.91 -9.26 19.62
N SER A 197 10.84 -10.39 20.34
CA SER A 197 11.43 -10.59 21.67
C SER A 197 12.88 -11.11 21.65
N CYS A 198 13.42 -11.47 20.48
CA CYS A 198 14.79 -11.98 20.35
C CYS A 198 15.76 -10.89 19.87
N ARG A 199 16.98 -10.84 20.44
CA ARG A 199 18.08 -9.94 20.00
C ARG A 199 18.73 -10.39 18.67
N VAL A 200 17.92 -10.88 17.73
CA VAL A 200 18.30 -11.61 16.51
C VAL A 200 17.56 -10.99 15.33
N CYS A 201 18.21 -10.79 14.18
CA CYS A 201 17.60 -10.12 13.03
C CYS A 201 16.54 -11.02 12.35
N PRO A 202 15.24 -10.67 12.38
CA PRO A 202 14.18 -11.52 11.83
C PRO A 202 14.33 -11.77 10.32
N TYR A 203 14.77 -10.75 9.56
CA TYR A 203 15.00 -10.86 8.12
C TYR A 203 16.04 -11.92 7.75
N TYR A 204 17.22 -11.92 8.40
CA TYR A 204 18.25 -12.92 8.10
C TYR A 204 17.96 -14.28 8.74
N LEU A 205 17.25 -14.32 9.87
CA LEU A 205 16.78 -15.54 10.50
C LEU A 205 15.79 -16.30 9.60
N SER A 206 14.79 -15.62 9.01
CA SER A 206 13.82 -16.26 8.12
C SER A 206 14.49 -16.84 6.87
N HIS A 207 15.45 -16.11 6.28
CA HIS A 207 16.24 -16.58 5.13
C HIS A 207 17.05 -17.86 5.44
N ALA A 208 17.53 -18.04 6.67
CA ALA A 208 18.21 -19.26 7.09
C ALA A 208 17.23 -20.41 7.37
N LEU A 209 16.15 -20.15 8.12
CA LEU A 209 15.13 -21.17 8.45
C LEU A 209 14.42 -21.74 7.21
N LYS A 210 14.23 -20.93 6.16
CA LYS A 210 13.65 -21.32 4.86
C LYS A 210 14.23 -22.61 4.28
N GLN A 211 15.51 -22.92 4.51
CA GLN A 211 16.12 -24.16 3.99
C GLN A 211 15.53 -25.42 4.64
N HIS A 212 15.17 -25.34 5.91
CA HIS A 212 14.63 -26.44 6.73
C HIS A 212 13.11 -26.36 6.94
N ALA A 213 12.44 -25.43 6.26
CA ALA A 213 11.00 -25.23 6.37
C ALA A 213 10.21 -26.27 5.57
N ASP A 214 9.18 -26.80 6.20
CA ASP A 214 8.09 -27.59 5.63
C ASP A 214 7.11 -26.72 4.82
N VAL A 215 6.80 -25.52 5.36
CA VAL A 215 5.89 -24.53 4.77
C VAL A 215 6.55 -23.16 4.72
N ILE A 216 6.48 -22.47 3.59
CA ILE A 216 7.01 -21.11 3.42
C ILE A 216 5.87 -20.17 3.04
N PHE A 217 5.53 -19.25 3.94
CA PHE A 217 4.56 -18.18 3.74
C PHE A 217 5.23 -16.96 3.10
N MET A 218 4.68 -16.46 1.99
CA MET A 218 5.19 -15.25 1.32
C MET A 218 4.09 -14.53 0.52
N PRO A 219 4.26 -13.24 0.19
CA PRO A 219 3.43 -12.58 -0.81
C PRO A 219 3.62 -13.18 -2.20
N TYR A 220 2.56 -13.25 -3.02
CA TYR A 220 2.65 -13.80 -4.38
C TYR A 220 3.64 -13.06 -5.29
N ASN A 221 3.99 -11.80 -5.01
CA ASN A 221 4.92 -11.04 -5.85
C ASN A 221 6.36 -11.53 -5.66
N TYR A 222 6.70 -12.12 -4.51
CA TYR A 222 8.02 -12.75 -4.31
C TYR A 222 8.19 -14.01 -5.15
N LEU A 223 7.08 -14.65 -5.50
CA LEU A 223 7.03 -15.83 -6.34
C LEU A 223 6.88 -15.49 -7.83
N LEU A 224 6.11 -14.46 -8.19
CA LEU A 224 5.85 -14.13 -9.59
C LEU A 224 6.96 -13.29 -10.24
N ASP A 225 7.52 -12.30 -9.53
CA ASP A 225 8.63 -11.48 -10.03
C ASP A 225 9.96 -12.28 -10.03
N PRO A 226 10.61 -12.49 -11.19
CA PRO A 226 11.90 -13.17 -11.29
C PRO A 226 13.06 -12.46 -10.54
N LYS A 227 13.00 -11.13 -10.35
CA LYS A 227 13.97 -10.38 -9.54
C LYS A 227 13.80 -10.73 -8.05
N SER A 228 12.57 -10.65 -7.53
CA SER A 228 12.27 -11.01 -6.14
C SER A 228 12.55 -12.49 -5.84
N ARG A 229 12.19 -13.43 -6.74
CA ARG A 229 12.55 -14.86 -6.61
C ARG A 229 14.03 -15.08 -6.37
N ARG A 230 14.88 -14.42 -7.19
CA ARG A 230 16.35 -14.48 -7.09
C ARG A 230 16.85 -13.80 -5.82
N ALA A 231 16.33 -12.62 -5.48
CA ALA A 231 16.72 -11.89 -4.27
C ALA A 231 16.43 -12.66 -2.96
N HIS A 232 15.38 -13.49 -2.95
CA HIS A 232 15.05 -14.37 -1.83
C HIS A 232 15.58 -15.81 -1.96
N ASN A 233 16.29 -16.14 -3.06
CA ASN A 233 16.80 -17.48 -3.39
C ASN A 233 15.71 -18.57 -3.25
N ILE A 234 14.51 -18.34 -3.80
CA ILE A 234 13.38 -19.27 -3.67
C ILE A 234 13.60 -20.47 -4.60
N GLU A 235 13.67 -21.67 -4.01
CA GLU A 235 13.77 -22.94 -4.72
C GLU A 235 12.36 -23.47 -5.03
N LEU A 236 12.09 -23.78 -6.29
CA LEU A 236 10.78 -24.22 -6.77
C LEU A 236 10.73 -25.68 -7.22
N LYS A 237 11.89 -26.31 -7.47
CA LYS A 237 11.97 -27.68 -7.97
C LYS A 237 11.35 -28.65 -6.97
N GLY A 238 10.34 -29.41 -7.39
CA GLY A 238 9.58 -30.35 -6.56
C GLY A 238 8.67 -29.70 -5.51
N ALA A 239 8.61 -28.36 -5.43
CA ALA A 239 7.77 -27.66 -4.46
C ALA A 239 6.28 -27.67 -4.86
N VAL A 240 5.41 -27.69 -3.86
CA VAL A 240 3.97 -27.44 -4.02
C VAL A 240 3.73 -25.95 -3.87
N VAL A 241 3.14 -25.31 -4.87
CA VAL A 241 2.84 -23.89 -4.87
C VAL A 241 1.34 -23.69 -4.71
N ILE A 242 0.95 -22.93 -3.69
CA ILE A 242 -0.44 -22.59 -3.38
C ILE A 242 -0.58 -21.07 -3.50
N PHE A 243 -1.46 -20.59 -4.38
CA PHE A 243 -1.87 -19.19 -4.42
C PHE A 243 -3.27 -19.05 -3.83
N ASP A 244 -3.34 -18.40 -2.67
CA ASP A 244 -4.57 -18.03 -1.99
C ASP A 244 -4.98 -16.59 -2.34
N GLU A 245 -6.29 -16.35 -2.33
CA GLU A 245 -6.94 -15.19 -2.96
C GLU A 245 -6.42 -14.85 -4.36
N ALA A 246 -6.30 -15.88 -5.20
CA ALA A 246 -5.70 -15.86 -6.54
C ALA A 246 -6.41 -14.95 -7.58
N HIS A 247 -7.48 -14.23 -7.23
CA HIS A 247 -8.25 -13.37 -8.13
C HIS A 247 -7.45 -12.17 -8.70
N ASN A 248 -6.26 -11.89 -8.16
CA ASN A 248 -5.32 -10.89 -8.70
C ASN A 248 -4.09 -11.47 -9.40
N VAL A 249 -3.94 -12.80 -9.49
CA VAL A 249 -2.73 -13.42 -10.04
C VAL A 249 -2.53 -13.06 -11.52
N GLU A 250 -3.59 -13.03 -12.32
CA GLU A 250 -3.60 -12.53 -13.71
C GLU A 250 -2.87 -11.19 -13.82
N LYS A 251 -3.42 -10.20 -13.11
CA LYS A 251 -2.89 -8.83 -13.09
C LYS A 251 -1.46 -8.76 -12.55
N MET A 252 -1.11 -9.53 -11.51
CA MET A 252 0.25 -9.52 -10.94
C MET A 252 1.28 -10.17 -11.87
N CYS A 253 0.92 -11.21 -12.62
CA CYS A 253 1.79 -11.79 -13.64
C CYS A 253 2.12 -10.77 -14.74
N GLU A 254 1.14 -10.01 -15.20
CA GLU A 254 1.33 -8.90 -16.15
C GLU A 254 2.18 -7.77 -15.56
N GLU A 255 1.83 -7.26 -14.37
CA GLU A 255 2.52 -6.15 -13.72
C GLU A 255 3.98 -6.50 -13.40
N SER A 256 4.26 -7.73 -12.93
CA SER A 256 5.64 -8.19 -12.62
C SER A 256 6.57 -8.29 -13.83
N THR A 257 6.02 -8.26 -15.05
CA THR A 257 6.78 -8.34 -16.31
C THR A 257 6.61 -7.11 -17.20
N SER A 258 5.86 -6.12 -16.72
CA SER A 258 5.66 -4.81 -17.36
C SER A 258 6.51 -3.73 -16.70
N PHE A 259 6.84 -2.67 -17.41
CA PHE A 259 7.42 -1.46 -16.82
C PHE A 259 7.00 -0.19 -17.56
N ASP A 260 6.99 0.92 -16.82
CA ASP A 260 6.82 2.27 -17.36
C ASP A 260 8.07 3.08 -16.99
N LEU A 261 8.80 3.60 -17.98
CA LEU A 261 9.99 4.43 -17.81
C LEU A 261 9.59 5.89 -18.07
N THR A 262 9.56 6.71 -17.01
CA THR A 262 9.16 8.12 -17.10
C THR A 262 10.35 9.03 -17.35
N PRO A 263 10.15 10.26 -17.88
CA PRO A 263 11.20 11.26 -17.98
C PRO A 263 11.90 11.51 -16.63
N TYR A 264 11.13 11.52 -15.53
CA TYR A 264 11.67 11.69 -14.18
C TYR A 264 12.65 10.57 -13.77
N ASP A 265 12.40 9.32 -14.18
CA ASP A 265 13.30 8.21 -13.87
C ASP A 265 14.65 8.35 -14.59
N LEU A 266 14.63 8.79 -15.85
CA LEU A 266 15.84 9.04 -16.64
C LEU A 266 16.62 10.24 -16.13
N ILE A 267 15.95 11.38 -15.92
CA ILE A 267 16.59 12.58 -15.35
C ILE A 267 17.20 12.28 -13.97
N SER A 268 16.48 11.56 -13.10
CA SER A 268 17.00 11.15 -11.79
C SER A 268 18.15 10.12 -11.87
N ALA A 269 18.29 9.40 -12.98
CA ALA A 269 19.45 8.54 -13.23
C ALA A 269 20.66 9.38 -13.69
N ILE A 270 20.44 10.28 -14.66
CA ILE A 270 21.48 11.18 -15.20
C ILE A 270 22.05 12.07 -14.08
N GLU A 271 21.20 12.74 -13.30
CA GLU A 271 21.62 13.58 -12.17
C GLU A 271 22.47 12.81 -11.13
N ALA A 272 22.20 11.51 -10.94
CA ALA A 272 22.95 10.68 -10.00
C ALA A 272 24.36 10.32 -10.53
N VAL A 273 24.50 10.16 -11.84
CA VAL A 273 25.81 9.92 -12.50
C VAL A 273 26.60 11.22 -12.60
N ASP A 274 25.96 12.32 -13.01
CA ASP A 274 26.60 13.63 -13.19
C ASP A 274 27.14 14.20 -11.87
N ARG A 275 26.45 14.01 -10.74
CA ARG A 275 27.00 14.41 -9.43
C ARG A 275 28.21 13.58 -9.03
N LEU A 276 28.29 12.31 -9.39
CA LEU A 276 29.51 11.53 -9.16
C LEU A 276 30.67 12.02 -10.02
N LEU A 277 30.42 12.37 -11.29
CA LEU A 277 31.42 13.00 -12.14
C LEU A 277 31.94 14.32 -11.53
N GLN A 278 31.05 15.16 -10.99
CA GLN A 278 31.41 16.40 -10.30
C GLN A 278 32.20 16.17 -9.00
N GLU A 279 31.77 15.24 -8.15
CA GLU A 279 32.48 14.89 -6.92
C GLU A 279 33.90 14.35 -7.22
N GLN A 280 34.03 13.44 -8.18
CA GLN A 280 35.33 12.89 -8.61
C GLN A 280 36.23 13.97 -9.25
N ALA A 281 35.66 14.94 -9.97
CA ALA A 281 36.40 16.07 -10.51
C ALA A 281 36.90 17.04 -9.41
N SER A 282 36.27 17.06 -8.23
CA SER A 282 36.74 17.85 -7.08
C SER A 282 37.81 17.15 -6.23
N ASP A 283 37.83 15.81 -6.20
CA ASP A 283 38.77 14.98 -5.41
C ASP A 283 40.12 14.70 -6.14
N ILE A 284 40.42 15.38 -7.25
CA ILE A 284 41.60 15.15 -8.14
C ILE A 284 42.97 15.18 -7.42
N SER A 285 43.05 15.74 -6.21
CA SER A 285 44.29 15.76 -5.41
C SER A 285 44.80 14.39 -4.93
N LYS A 286 44.04 13.29 -5.11
CA LYS A 286 44.46 11.91 -4.80
C LYS A 286 44.14 10.94 -5.94
N ALA A 287 44.94 11.00 -7.00
CA ALA A 287 44.77 10.17 -8.19
C ALA A 287 45.24 8.71 -8.00
N ASP A 288 44.39 7.86 -7.42
CA ASP A 288 44.53 6.40 -7.51
C ASP A 288 44.11 5.91 -8.92
N SER A 289 44.80 4.90 -9.46
CA SER A 289 44.53 4.35 -10.81
C SER A 289 43.10 3.78 -10.98
N LYS A 290 42.39 3.50 -9.88
CA LYS A 290 40.97 3.08 -9.89
C LYS A 290 40.02 4.20 -10.34
N ASN A 291 40.33 5.46 -10.07
CA ASN A 291 39.44 6.59 -10.40
C ASN A 291 39.35 6.82 -11.92
N ILE A 292 40.42 6.54 -12.67
CA ILE A 292 40.44 6.67 -14.13
C ILE A 292 39.47 5.67 -14.80
N PHE A 293 39.46 4.42 -14.34
CA PHE A 293 38.55 3.38 -14.85
C PHE A 293 37.08 3.72 -14.54
N LEU A 294 36.79 4.18 -13.31
CA LEU A 294 35.45 4.63 -12.91
C LEU A 294 34.99 5.83 -13.75
N ASN A 295 35.83 6.83 -14.00
CA ASN A 295 35.47 8.00 -14.82
C ASN A 295 35.15 7.62 -16.28
N ALA A 296 35.88 6.66 -16.87
CA ALA A 296 35.57 6.14 -18.21
C ALA A 296 34.22 5.39 -18.25
N GLN A 297 33.89 4.63 -17.20
CA GLN A 297 32.58 3.96 -17.07
C GLN A 297 31.44 4.96 -16.83
N LEU A 298 31.65 6.00 -16.03
CA LEU A 298 30.66 7.04 -15.75
C LEU A 298 30.29 7.83 -17.02
N ASN A 299 31.28 8.26 -17.80
CA ASN A 299 31.04 9.02 -19.05
C ASN A 299 30.21 8.20 -20.07
N ASN A 300 30.58 6.94 -20.28
CA ASN A 300 29.83 6.01 -21.15
C ASN A 300 28.39 5.81 -20.64
N LEU A 301 28.20 5.75 -19.32
CA LEU A 301 26.87 5.61 -18.73
C LEU A 301 25.99 6.87 -18.88
N THR A 302 26.57 8.07 -18.75
CA THR A 302 25.87 9.33 -19.04
C THR A 302 25.43 9.40 -20.50
N GLU A 303 26.32 9.04 -21.45
CA GLU A 303 26.02 8.95 -22.89
C GLU A 303 24.84 7.99 -23.16
N VAL A 304 24.91 6.75 -22.66
CA VAL A 304 23.82 5.75 -22.75
C VAL A 304 22.48 6.27 -22.21
N LEU A 305 22.48 6.99 -21.08
CA LEU A 305 21.24 7.51 -20.48
C LEU A 305 20.67 8.71 -21.27
N MET A 306 21.53 9.61 -21.75
CA MET A 306 21.14 10.76 -22.57
C MET A 306 20.63 10.33 -23.95
N ASP A 307 21.27 9.35 -24.60
CA ASP A 307 20.81 8.81 -25.88
C ASP A 307 19.49 8.06 -25.76
N LEU A 308 19.25 7.38 -24.62
CA LEU A 308 17.97 6.76 -24.33
C LEU A 308 16.86 7.80 -24.13
N GLU A 309 17.12 8.87 -23.38
CA GLU A 309 16.19 10.00 -23.23
C GLU A 309 15.90 10.67 -24.58
N SER A 310 16.93 10.96 -25.36
CA SER A 310 16.84 11.57 -26.70
C SER A 310 16.03 10.68 -27.65
N SER A 311 16.30 9.37 -27.66
CA SER A 311 15.57 8.39 -28.49
C SER A 311 14.08 8.33 -28.14
N ILE A 312 13.73 8.41 -26.85
CA ILE A 312 12.32 8.37 -26.39
C ILE A 312 11.59 9.70 -26.67
N ASN A 313 12.27 10.84 -26.51
CA ASN A 313 11.71 12.17 -26.75
C ASN A 313 11.72 12.58 -28.24
N GLY A 314 12.44 11.86 -29.10
CA GLY A 314 12.46 12.07 -30.56
C GLY A 314 11.18 11.63 -31.30
N PHE A 315 10.26 10.95 -30.62
CA PHE A 315 8.99 10.52 -31.22
C PHE A 315 7.96 11.65 -31.27
N GLU A 316 7.55 12.03 -32.49
CA GLU A 316 6.47 12.99 -32.74
C GLU A 316 5.11 12.40 -32.36
N MET A 317 4.43 13.01 -31.38
CA MET A 317 3.14 12.51 -30.89
C MET A 317 2.00 12.82 -31.88
N PRO A 318 1.07 11.87 -32.13
CA PRO A 318 -0.10 12.13 -32.95
C PRO A 318 -1.00 13.22 -32.33
N ALA A 319 -1.68 14.01 -33.18
CA ALA A 319 -2.50 15.16 -32.77
C ALA A 319 -3.68 14.84 -31.82
N ASN A 320 -3.99 13.56 -31.60
CA ASN A 320 -5.03 13.09 -30.68
C ASN A 320 -4.51 12.74 -29.27
N SER A 321 -3.21 12.93 -29.00
CA SER A 321 -2.53 12.61 -27.73
C SER A 321 -2.62 11.14 -27.28
N GLN A 322 -2.97 10.20 -28.17
CA GLN A 322 -3.14 8.77 -27.83
C GLN A 322 -1.82 7.97 -27.80
N GLY A 323 -0.68 8.61 -28.01
CA GLY A 323 0.63 7.96 -28.06
C GLY A 323 0.89 7.13 -29.33
N ILE A 324 2.03 6.46 -29.36
CA ILE A 324 2.49 5.58 -30.44
C ILE A 324 2.63 4.17 -29.89
N THR A 325 2.09 3.19 -30.61
CA THR A 325 2.24 1.77 -30.28
C THR A 325 3.18 1.08 -31.27
N LYS A 326 4.07 0.22 -30.77
CA LYS A 326 5.02 -0.59 -31.54
C LYS A 326 5.02 -2.05 -31.02
N PRO A 327 5.38 -3.04 -31.86
CA PRO A 327 5.53 -4.43 -31.42
C PRO A 327 6.56 -4.56 -30.29
N GLY A 328 6.44 -5.58 -29.44
CA GLY A 328 7.37 -5.83 -28.34
C GLY A 328 8.85 -5.98 -28.75
N SER A 329 9.13 -6.31 -30.02
CA SER A 329 10.49 -6.38 -30.56
C SER A 329 11.18 -5.03 -30.68
N PHE A 330 10.42 -3.93 -30.81
CA PHE A 330 10.96 -2.58 -30.97
C PHE A 330 11.81 -2.13 -29.78
N ILE A 331 11.59 -2.71 -28.59
CA ILE A 331 12.43 -2.46 -27.41
C ILE A 331 13.90 -2.86 -27.65
N TYR A 332 14.18 -3.80 -28.56
CA TYR A 332 15.55 -4.18 -28.89
C TYR A 332 16.26 -3.10 -29.70
N GLU A 333 15.57 -2.54 -30.70
CA GLU A 333 16.03 -1.41 -31.53
C GLU A 333 16.26 -0.15 -30.67
N LEU A 334 15.29 0.23 -29.82
CA LEU A 334 15.36 1.44 -28.99
C LEU A 334 16.52 1.44 -27.98
N PHE A 335 16.82 0.29 -27.38
CA PHE A 335 17.99 0.19 -26.49
C PHE A 335 19.30 0.06 -27.29
N GLN A 336 19.25 -0.39 -28.55
CA GLN A 336 20.43 -0.47 -29.40
C GLN A 336 20.85 0.91 -29.93
N THR A 337 19.92 1.85 -30.15
CA THR A 337 20.27 3.25 -30.43
C THR A 337 20.98 3.91 -29.25
N ALA A 338 20.63 3.53 -28.01
CA ALA A 338 21.31 3.93 -26.78
C ALA A 338 22.48 2.99 -26.38
N HIS A 339 23.14 2.33 -27.35
CA HIS A 339 24.33 1.48 -27.15
C HIS A 339 24.19 0.25 -26.21
N VAL A 340 22.97 -0.12 -25.77
CA VAL A 340 22.67 -1.30 -24.92
C VAL A 340 22.30 -2.54 -25.73
N ASN A 341 23.33 -3.30 -26.12
CA ASN A 341 23.23 -4.53 -26.91
C ASN A 341 23.40 -5.82 -26.05
N SER A 342 23.59 -6.99 -26.67
CA SER A 342 23.75 -8.28 -25.96
C SER A 342 24.96 -8.32 -25.03
N ASP A 343 26.01 -7.60 -25.41
CA ASP A 343 27.37 -7.75 -24.90
C ASP A 343 27.69 -6.61 -23.93
N THR A 344 27.21 -5.39 -24.22
CA THR A 344 27.34 -4.21 -23.35
C THR A 344 26.40 -4.23 -22.14
N LYS A 345 25.22 -4.89 -22.23
CA LYS A 345 24.19 -4.86 -21.16
C LYS A 345 24.72 -5.19 -19.76
N THR A 346 25.65 -6.14 -19.65
CA THR A 346 26.11 -6.67 -18.36
C THR A 346 26.98 -5.62 -17.68
N ALA A 347 27.93 -5.05 -18.42
CA ALA A 347 28.78 -3.97 -17.94
C ALA A 347 27.98 -2.71 -17.57
N VAL A 348 26.96 -2.36 -18.35
CA VAL A 348 26.06 -1.22 -18.07
C VAL A 348 25.29 -1.45 -16.76
N VAL A 349 24.68 -2.62 -16.57
CA VAL A 349 23.95 -2.95 -15.33
C VAL A 349 24.88 -3.00 -14.12
N GLU A 350 26.06 -3.60 -14.25
CA GLU A 350 27.06 -3.65 -13.17
C GLU A 350 27.55 -2.25 -12.79
N ALA A 351 27.76 -1.34 -13.75
CA ALA A 351 28.11 0.05 -13.47
C ALA A 351 26.98 0.77 -12.71
N MET A 352 25.72 0.62 -13.15
CA MET A 352 24.55 1.19 -12.46
C MET A 352 24.41 0.67 -11.02
N GLU A 353 24.62 -0.63 -10.78
CA GLU A 353 24.58 -1.23 -9.45
C GLU A 353 25.73 -0.75 -8.56
N GLN A 354 26.95 -0.62 -9.09
CA GLN A 354 28.11 -0.09 -8.36
C GLN A 354 27.91 1.36 -7.93
N ILE A 355 27.42 2.22 -8.83
CA ILE A 355 27.08 3.63 -8.55
C ILE A 355 26.01 3.73 -7.46
N THR A 356 24.94 2.93 -7.59
CA THR A 356 23.85 2.88 -6.61
C THR A 356 24.36 2.48 -5.22
N GLY A 357 25.30 1.52 -5.15
CA GLY A 357 25.94 1.11 -3.90
C GLY A 357 26.85 2.20 -3.31
N TYR A 358 27.69 2.83 -4.13
CA TYR A 358 28.59 3.89 -3.68
C TYR A 358 27.82 5.09 -3.07
N LEU A 359 26.80 5.59 -3.78
CA LEU A 359 25.98 6.70 -3.33
C LEU A 359 25.24 6.40 -2.03
N ALA A 360 24.64 5.22 -1.91
CA ALA A 360 23.90 4.83 -0.71
C ALA A 360 24.80 4.44 0.48
N GLY A 361 26.14 4.55 0.35
CA GLY A 361 27.11 4.37 1.43
C GLY A 361 27.57 5.68 2.09
N ARG A 362 27.37 6.85 1.47
CA ARG A 362 27.82 8.15 1.99
C ARG A 362 26.79 8.75 2.98
N PRO A 363 27.18 9.15 4.22
CA PRO A 363 26.30 9.88 5.12
C PRO A 363 26.17 11.36 4.70
N GLY A 364 24.95 11.89 4.71
CA GLY A 364 24.69 13.35 4.68
C GLY A 364 24.08 13.90 3.39
N VAL A 365 24.22 13.24 2.23
CA VAL A 365 23.63 13.70 0.96
C VAL A 365 22.48 12.78 0.55
N PHE A 366 21.24 13.26 0.66
CA PHE A 366 20.06 12.50 0.26
C PHE A 366 19.88 12.57 -1.27
N LEU A 367 20.49 11.61 -1.98
CA LEU A 367 20.42 11.49 -3.44
C LEU A 367 19.37 10.46 -3.86
N ASN A 368 18.56 10.80 -4.86
CA ASN A 368 17.55 9.88 -5.38
C ASN A 368 18.15 8.93 -6.43
N THR A 369 18.54 7.73 -6.01
CA THR A 369 19.04 6.67 -6.91
C THR A 369 17.94 5.81 -7.51
N SER A 370 16.65 6.14 -7.31
CA SER A 370 15.53 5.30 -7.78
C SER A 370 15.51 5.13 -9.29
N GLY A 371 15.83 6.20 -10.04
CA GLY A 371 15.89 6.19 -11.50
C GLY A 371 16.92 5.19 -12.02
N LEU A 372 18.16 5.28 -11.51
CA LEU A 372 19.27 4.43 -11.93
C LEU A 372 19.00 2.93 -11.68
N GLN A 373 18.47 2.59 -10.50
CA GLN A 373 18.06 1.21 -10.20
C GLN A 373 16.94 0.72 -11.13
N LYS A 374 15.98 1.58 -11.47
CA LYS A 374 14.86 1.23 -12.35
C LYS A 374 15.31 0.97 -13.79
N VAL A 375 16.23 1.78 -14.32
CA VAL A 375 16.84 1.54 -15.63
C VAL A 375 17.65 0.23 -15.64
N ALA A 376 18.45 -0.02 -14.59
CA ALA A 376 19.19 -1.28 -14.44
C ALA A 376 18.25 -2.51 -14.42
N ASP A 377 17.13 -2.42 -13.68
CA ASP A 377 16.12 -3.48 -13.61
C ASP A 377 15.51 -3.78 -14.99
N ILE A 378 15.16 -2.73 -15.73
CA ILE A 378 14.59 -2.84 -17.08
C ILE A 378 15.57 -3.54 -18.04
N ILE A 379 16.85 -3.14 -18.02
CA ILE A 379 17.90 -3.76 -18.83
C ILE A 379 18.15 -5.22 -18.41
N GLN A 380 17.94 -5.56 -17.13
CA GLN A 380 18.10 -6.93 -16.63
C GLN A 380 16.91 -7.85 -16.98
N VAL A 381 15.66 -7.34 -16.95
CA VAL A 381 14.45 -8.10 -17.37
C VAL A 381 14.55 -8.52 -18.84
N ARG A 382 15.05 -7.64 -19.71
CA ARG A 382 15.40 -7.89 -21.13
C ARG A 382 16.31 -9.12 -21.35
N SER A 383 17.05 -9.57 -20.33
CA SER A 383 17.94 -10.74 -20.43
C SER A 383 17.24 -12.09 -20.30
N MET A 384 16.00 -12.17 -19.81
CA MET A 384 15.28 -13.45 -19.64
C MET A 384 14.82 -14.06 -20.97
N LEU A 385 14.54 -13.23 -21.98
CA LEU A 385 13.95 -13.64 -23.26
C LEU A 385 14.94 -14.34 -24.23
N LYS A 386 16.25 -14.31 -23.98
CA LYS A 386 17.28 -14.81 -24.91
C LYS A 386 17.64 -16.30 -24.75
N ARG A 387 16.85 -17.10 -24.03
CA ARG A 387 17.20 -18.50 -23.72
C ARG A 387 17.00 -19.51 -24.87
N SER A 388 16.24 -19.16 -25.92
CA SER A 388 16.11 -19.96 -27.16
C SER A 388 15.47 -19.15 -28.29
N VAL A 389 15.79 -19.46 -29.55
CA VAL A 389 15.12 -18.91 -30.75
C VAL A 389 13.62 -19.21 -30.76
N VAL A 390 13.21 -20.36 -30.19
CA VAL A 390 11.81 -20.76 -30.08
C VAL A 390 11.06 -19.86 -29.08
N CYS A 391 11.69 -19.48 -27.97
CA CYS A 391 11.13 -18.48 -27.05
C CYS A 391 10.99 -17.11 -27.71
N PHE A 392 11.92 -16.75 -28.60
CA PHE A 392 11.89 -15.49 -29.35
C PHE A 392 10.60 -15.36 -30.16
N LEU A 393 10.26 -16.37 -30.98
CA LEU A 393 9.05 -16.34 -31.81
C LEU A 393 7.74 -16.44 -31.01
N TYR A 394 7.73 -17.14 -29.89
CA TYR A 394 6.51 -17.32 -29.07
C TYR A 394 6.16 -16.11 -28.19
N PHE A 395 7.15 -15.30 -27.79
CA PHE A 395 6.93 -14.25 -26.78
C PHE A 395 6.82 -12.81 -27.32
N PHE A 396 7.23 -12.50 -28.56
CA PHE A 396 6.98 -11.14 -29.08
C PHE A 396 5.51 -10.73 -29.24
N PRO A 397 4.55 -11.63 -29.55
CA PRO A 397 3.14 -11.26 -29.65
C PRO A 397 2.47 -10.87 -28.32
N ILE A 398 3.07 -11.18 -27.17
CA ILE A 398 2.47 -10.91 -25.83
C ILE A 398 2.98 -9.62 -25.18
N PHE A 399 4.01 -8.99 -25.74
CA PHE A 399 4.57 -7.72 -25.28
C PHE A 399 4.29 -6.60 -26.28
N ILE A 400 3.89 -5.43 -25.76
CA ILE A 400 3.64 -4.22 -26.56
C ILE A 400 4.50 -3.08 -26.01
N VAL A 401 5.17 -2.34 -26.91
CA VAL A 401 5.81 -1.06 -26.58
C VAL A 401 4.80 0.05 -26.87
N HIS A 402 4.62 0.97 -25.93
CA HIS A 402 3.73 2.10 -26.09
C HIS A 402 4.41 3.37 -25.54
N ILE A 403 4.45 4.44 -26.34
CA ILE A 403 5.10 5.71 -26.01
C ILE A 403 4.04 6.81 -25.99
N HIS A 404 3.85 7.49 -24.87
CA HIS A 404 2.85 8.55 -24.73
C HIS A 404 3.42 9.77 -23.99
N PRO A 405 2.87 10.99 -24.16
CA PRO A 405 3.28 12.13 -23.36
C PRO A 405 3.03 11.86 -21.86
N ASP A 406 3.89 12.38 -20.99
CA ASP A 406 3.67 12.25 -19.54
C ASP A 406 2.47 13.07 -19.07
N THR A 407 1.31 12.42 -18.92
CA THR A 407 0.08 13.04 -18.40
C THR A 407 0.07 13.19 -16.88
N SER A 408 1.15 12.82 -16.17
CA SER A 408 1.22 12.97 -14.72
C SER A 408 1.35 14.44 -14.33
N ASN A 409 0.21 15.05 -14.02
CA ASN A 409 0.16 16.33 -13.30
C ASN A 409 0.75 16.13 -11.90
N PHE A 410 2.09 16.21 -11.78
CA PHE A 410 2.78 16.21 -10.51
C PHE A 410 2.32 17.41 -9.66
N LYS A 411 1.32 17.16 -8.80
CA LYS A 411 1.05 17.99 -7.61
C LYS A 411 2.17 17.79 -6.57
N LYS A 412 3.42 18.02 -6.97
CA LYS A 412 4.56 18.23 -6.08
C LYS A 412 4.88 19.72 -6.07
N LYS A 413 5.17 20.25 -4.88
CA LYS A 413 5.68 21.61 -4.66
C LYS A 413 6.75 21.92 -5.71
N GLN A 414 6.62 23.03 -6.44
CA GLN A 414 7.73 23.54 -7.24
C GLN A 414 8.93 23.73 -6.30
N VAL A 415 10.01 23.01 -6.57
CA VAL A 415 11.35 23.51 -6.22
C VAL A 415 11.61 24.61 -7.23
N THR A 416 11.49 25.86 -6.80
CA THR A 416 11.72 27.02 -7.63
C THR A 416 13.22 27.14 -7.91
N ASP A 417 13.68 26.56 -9.00
CA ASP A 417 14.98 26.88 -9.57
C ASP A 417 14.92 28.28 -10.17
N VAL A 418 15.44 29.26 -9.42
CA VAL A 418 15.36 30.69 -9.75
C VAL A 418 16.26 31.06 -10.96
N TRP A 419 17.10 30.12 -11.43
CA TRP A 419 18.02 30.32 -12.57
C TRP A 419 17.70 29.51 -13.83
N ALA A 420 16.62 28.73 -13.86
CA ALA A 420 16.16 28.10 -15.09
C ALA A 420 15.51 29.15 -16.00
N SER A 421 16.29 29.73 -16.92
CA SER A 421 15.80 30.64 -17.96
C SER A 421 14.69 29.98 -18.78
N SER A 422 13.77 30.80 -19.28
CA SER A 422 12.51 30.39 -19.91
C SER A 422 12.71 29.67 -21.25
N SER A 423 13.12 28.40 -21.19
CA SER A 423 12.86 27.42 -22.23
C SER A 423 11.51 26.75 -21.94
N THR A 424 10.69 26.60 -22.98
CA THR A 424 9.49 25.78 -22.95
C THR A 424 9.91 24.31 -22.78
N LYS A 425 10.08 23.86 -21.54
CA LYS A 425 10.41 22.46 -21.22
C LYS A 425 9.35 21.57 -21.87
N LYS A 426 9.75 20.88 -22.95
CA LYS A 426 8.91 19.90 -23.64
C LYS A 426 8.41 18.88 -22.62
N GLN A 427 7.11 18.59 -22.66
CA GLN A 427 6.53 17.53 -21.85
C GLN A 427 7.10 16.20 -22.35
N GLY A 428 7.96 15.56 -21.54
CA GLY A 428 8.68 14.37 -21.95
C GLY A 428 7.76 13.16 -22.18
N ASN A 429 8.25 12.21 -22.97
CA ASN A 429 7.53 10.98 -23.27
C ASN A 429 7.80 9.89 -22.23
N VAL A 430 6.76 9.13 -21.86
CA VAL A 430 6.86 7.90 -21.07
C VAL A 430 7.01 6.72 -22.04
N LEU A 431 8.01 5.88 -21.81
CA LEU A 431 8.18 4.61 -22.51
C LEU A 431 7.58 3.48 -21.67
N SER A 432 6.52 2.87 -22.17
CA SER A 432 5.83 1.77 -21.53
C SER A 432 6.08 0.46 -22.28
N TYR A 433 6.40 -0.61 -21.55
CA TYR A 433 6.56 -1.96 -22.07
C TYR A 433 5.64 -2.90 -21.28
N TRP A 434 4.56 -3.34 -21.92
CA TRP A 434 3.48 -4.04 -21.25
C TRP A 434 3.37 -5.49 -21.73
N CYS A 435 3.37 -6.41 -20.76
CA CYS A 435 2.99 -7.80 -20.97
C CYS A 435 1.48 -7.93 -20.77
N PHE A 436 0.79 -8.52 -21.74
CA PHE A 436 -0.66 -8.77 -21.67
C PHE A 436 -1.03 -10.26 -21.56
N SER A 437 -0.05 -11.13 -21.32
CA SER A 437 -0.27 -12.56 -21.06
C SER A 437 0.27 -12.95 -19.67
N PRO A 438 -0.59 -13.29 -18.68
CA PRO A 438 -0.11 -13.83 -17.41
C PRO A 438 0.51 -15.21 -17.57
N GLY A 439 0.18 -15.92 -18.66
CA GLY A 439 0.73 -17.23 -19.00
C GLY A 439 2.25 -17.27 -19.15
N PHE A 440 2.89 -16.16 -19.51
CA PHE A 440 4.35 -16.05 -19.53
C PHE A 440 4.97 -16.36 -18.16
N SER A 441 4.48 -15.71 -17.10
CA SER A 441 4.98 -15.91 -15.73
C SER A 441 4.60 -17.29 -15.18
N MET A 442 3.44 -17.82 -15.54
CA MET A 442 2.96 -19.15 -15.11
C MET A 442 3.74 -20.30 -15.79
N GLN A 443 4.04 -20.18 -17.07
CA GLN A 443 4.88 -21.14 -17.80
C GLN A 443 6.31 -21.13 -17.29
N GLU A 444 6.86 -19.97 -16.91
CA GLU A 444 8.17 -19.90 -16.26
C GLU A 444 8.18 -20.61 -14.91
N LEU A 445 7.10 -20.54 -14.10
CA LEU A 445 6.99 -21.35 -12.88
C LEU A 445 7.04 -22.86 -13.17
N LEU A 446 6.32 -23.34 -14.20
CA LEU A 446 6.39 -24.74 -14.61
C LEU A 446 7.80 -25.15 -15.08
N ARG A 447 8.51 -24.27 -15.81
CA ARG A 447 9.90 -24.51 -16.25
C ARG A 447 10.89 -24.66 -15.10
N GLN A 448 10.59 -24.11 -13.93
CA GLN A 448 11.40 -24.28 -12.71
C GLN A 448 11.15 -25.63 -12.01
N GLY A 449 10.26 -26.48 -12.54
CA GLY A 449 10.03 -27.84 -12.07
C GLY A 449 9.19 -27.95 -10.80
N VAL A 450 8.23 -27.05 -10.58
CA VAL A 450 7.23 -27.18 -9.50
C VAL A 450 6.44 -28.49 -9.62
N ARG A 451 6.04 -29.06 -8.49
CA ARG A 451 5.27 -30.32 -8.43
C ARG A 451 3.80 -30.11 -8.82
N SER A 452 3.18 -29.08 -8.25
CA SER A 452 1.77 -28.72 -8.45
C SER A 452 1.61 -27.22 -8.18
N ILE A 453 0.82 -26.53 -9.01
CA ILE A 453 0.32 -25.18 -8.73
C ILE A 453 -1.18 -25.28 -8.39
N ILE A 454 -1.59 -24.83 -7.21
CA ILE A 454 -2.99 -24.78 -6.78
C ILE A 454 -3.40 -23.31 -6.67
N LEU A 455 -4.39 -22.88 -7.47
CA LEU A 455 -4.99 -21.55 -7.40
C LEU A 455 -6.33 -21.64 -6.65
N THR A 456 -6.55 -20.77 -5.67
CA THR A 456 -7.83 -20.69 -4.94
C THR A 456 -8.25 -19.26 -4.62
N SER A 457 -9.55 -19.00 -4.68
CA SER A 457 -10.20 -17.76 -4.22
C SER A 457 -11.73 -17.98 -4.18
N GLY A 458 -12.46 -17.08 -3.53
CA GLY A 458 -13.93 -17.06 -3.55
C GLY A 458 -14.57 -16.27 -4.70
N THR A 459 -13.79 -15.79 -5.69
CA THR A 459 -14.29 -14.94 -6.79
C THR A 459 -13.60 -15.21 -8.14
N LEU A 460 -13.25 -16.47 -8.43
CA LEU A 460 -12.59 -16.85 -9.69
C LEU A 460 -13.57 -17.00 -10.86
N SER A 461 -14.87 -17.21 -10.60
CA SER A 461 -15.88 -17.46 -11.64
C SER A 461 -15.95 -16.35 -12.72
N PRO A 462 -16.17 -16.70 -14.00
CA PRO A 462 -16.13 -18.06 -14.57
C PRO A 462 -14.70 -18.62 -14.64
N LEU A 463 -14.50 -19.87 -14.22
CA LEU A 463 -13.18 -20.51 -14.21
C LEU A 463 -12.57 -20.71 -15.61
N SER A 464 -13.40 -20.95 -16.63
CA SER A 464 -12.92 -21.22 -17.99
C SER A 464 -12.08 -20.08 -18.55
N SER A 465 -12.55 -18.83 -18.48
CA SER A 465 -11.78 -17.68 -18.97
C SER A 465 -10.48 -17.47 -18.20
N PHE A 466 -10.53 -17.60 -16.87
CA PHE A 466 -9.37 -17.45 -16.00
C PHE A 466 -8.30 -18.51 -16.29
N THR A 467 -8.68 -19.77 -16.50
CA THR A 467 -7.72 -20.85 -16.82
C THR A 467 -7.10 -20.72 -18.21
N CYS A 468 -7.88 -20.34 -19.23
CA CYS A 468 -7.38 -20.14 -20.59
C CYS A 468 -6.31 -19.02 -20.63
N GLU A 469 -6.54 -17.93 -19.91
CA GLU A 469 -5.62 -16.79 -19.89
C GLU A 469 -4.27 -17.11 -19.22
N MET A 470 -4.27 -18.01 -18.22
CA MET A 470 -3.06 -18.49 -17.55
C MET A 470 -2.17 -19.40 -18.41
N GLN A 471 -2.64 -19.85 -19.58
CA GLN A 471 -1.89 -20.68 -20.55
C GLN A 471 -1.11 -21.86 -19.94
N ILE A 472 -1.62 -22.47 -18.86
CA ILE A 472 -1.11 -23.69 -18.25
C ILE A 472 -2.28 -24.66 -17.96
N PRO A 473 -2.07 -25.98 -18.02
CA PRO A 473 -3.16 -26.93 -17.79
C PRO A 473 -3.54 -26.97 -16.30
N PHE A 474 -4.85 -26.97 -16.03
CA PHE A 474 -5.44 -27.25 -14.72
C PHE A 474 -6.38 -28.47 -14.83
N PRO A 475 -5.85 -29.71 -14.78
CA PRO A 475 -6.68 -30.93 -14.90
C PRO A 475 -7.69 -31.11 -13.77
N VAL A 476 -7.46 -30.46 -12.62
CA VAL A 476 -8.37 -30.49 -11.47
C VAL A 476 -9.03 -29.12 -11.34
N SER A 477 -10.35 -29.09 -11.46
CA SER A 477 -11.18 -27.91 -11.20
C SER A 477 -12.28 -28.20 -10.18
N LEU A 478 -12.73 -27.16 -9.49
CA LEU A 478 -13.85 -27.19 -8.54
C LEU A 478 -14.54 -25.82 -8.50
N GLU A 479 -15.87 -25.80 -8.61
CA GLU A 479 -16.72 -24.65 -8.28
C GLU A 479 -17.67 -25.06 -7.16
N ASN A 480 -17.35 -24.74 -5.91
CA ASN A 480 -18.16 -25.12 -4.76
C ASN A 480 -19.44 -24.27 -4.64
N PRO A 481 -20.59 -24.86 -4.23
CA PRO A 481 -21.75 -24.10 -3.81
C PRO A 481 -21.49 -23.34 -2.49
N HIS A 482 -22.34 -22.37 -2.17
CA HIS A 482 -22.30 -21.70 -0.87
C HIS A 482 -23.07 -22.50 0.19
N VAL A 483 -22.59 -22.44 1.43
CA VAL A 483 -23.13 -23.18 2.59
C VAL A 483 -24.39 -22.51 3.20
N ILE A 484 -24.90 -21.42 2.63
CA ILE A 484 -26.07 -20.68 3.18
C ILE A 484 -27.40 -21.24 2.68
N GLN A 485 -28.41 -21.10 3.53
CA GLN A 485 -29.82 -21.38 3.24
C GLN A 485 -30.50 -20.20 2.54
N ARG A 486 -31.70 -20.45 1.99
CA ARG A 486 -32.42 -19.48 1.13
C ARG A 486 -32.94 -18.25 1.87
N ASP A 487 -33.11 -18.34 3.18
CA ASP A 487 -33.64 -17.31 4.08
C ASP A 487 -32.55 -16.42 4.69
N GLN A 488 -31.27 -16.75 4.48
CA GLN A 488 -30.13 -16.01 5.01
C GLN A 488 -29.63 -14.87 4.10
N ILE A 489 -30.10 -14.81 2.85
CA ILE A 489 -29.66 -13.83 1.87
C ILE A 489 -30.82 -13.15 1.14
N PHE A 490 -30.74 -11.83 1.04
CA PHE A 490 -31.64 -11.00 0.24
C PHE A 490 -30.84 -10.32 -0.87
N VAL A 491 -31.32 -10.38 -2.12
CA VAL A 491 -30.66 -9.70 -3.25
C VAL A 491 -31.70 -8.93 -4.05
N SER A 492 -31.52 -7.62 -4.21
CA SER A 492 -32.39 -6.80 -5.05
C SER A 492 -31.59 -5.94 -6.03
N ILE A 493 -32.09 -5.84 -7.26
CA ILE A 493 -31.69 -4.82 -8.22
C ILE A 493 -32.63 -3.63 -8.06
N ILE A 494 -32.04 -2.45 -7.86
CA ILE A 494 -32.77 -1.19 -7.71
C ILE A 494 -32.51 -0.37 -8.98
N GLU A 495 -33.44 -0.47 -9.95
CA GLU A 495 -33.35 0.26 -11.21
C GLU A 495 -33.65 1.75 -11.05
N LYS A 496 -34.60 2.08 -10.15
CA LYS A 496 -35.13 3.42 -9.92
C LYS A 496 -35.16 3.73 -8.43
N GLY A 497 -34.85 4.97 -8.07
CA GLY A 497 -34.94 5.44 -6.69
C GLY A 497 -36.38 5.65 -6.21
N PRO A 498 -36.57 6.14 -4.97
CA PRO A 498 -37.90 6.38 -4.39
C PRO A 498 -38.72 7.47 -5.12
N ASP A 499 -38.04 8.32 -5.88
CA ASP A 499 -38.58 9.39 -6.73
C ASP A 499 -38.85 8.93 -8.18
N GLY A 500 -38.64 7.65 -8.49
CA GLY A 500 -38.81 7.08 -9.84
C GLY A 500 -37.67 7.40 -10.82
N VAL A 501 -36.67 8.19 -10.41
CA VAL A 501 -35.50 8.50 -11.24
C VAL A 501 -34.66 7.22 -11.42
N GLN A 502 -34.34 6.90 -12.67
CA GLN A 502 -33.51 5.73 -12.99
C GLN A 502 -32.06 5.95 -12.54
N LEU A 503 -31.58 5.04 -11.68
CA LEU A 503 -30.25 5.09 -11.07
C LEU A 503 -29.19 4.61 -12.06
N SER A 504 -28.20 5.44 -12.36
CA SER A 504 -27.09 5.08 -13.24
C SER A 504 -25.79 5.82 -12.91
N THR A 505 -24.69 5.08 -12.84
CA THR A 505 -23.32 5.64 -12.75
C THR A 505 -22.58 5.62 -14.09
N ALA A 506 -23.30 5.50 -15.21
CA ALA A 506 -22.75 5.69 -16.54
C ALA A 506 -22.17 7.12 -16.73
N PHE A 507 -21.24 7.30 -17.66
CA PHE A 507 -20.44 8.52 -17.79
C PHE A 507 -21.28 9.80 -17.98
N ASP A 508 -22.35 9.66 -18.74
CA ASP A 508 -23.39 10.62 -19.11
C ASP A 508 -24.34 10.98 -17.95
N ARG A 509 -24.57 10.07 -16.98
CA ARG A 509 -25.56 10.25 -15.90
C ARG A 509 -25.01 10.41 -14.50
N ARG A 510 -23.79 9.94 -14.23
CA ARG A 510 -23.18 9.90 -12.88
C ARG A 510 -23.07 11.23 -12.13
N PHE A 511 -23.06 12.36 -12.83
CA PHE A 511 -23.00 13.71 -12.25
C PHE A 511 -24.25 14.56 -12.54
N VAL A 512 -25.33 13.95 -13.02
CA VAL A 512 -26.64 14.59 -13.17
C VAL A 512 -27.26 14.79 -11.77
N PRO A 513 -27.64 16.01 -11.37
CA PRO A 513 -28.09 16.32 -10.00
C PRO A 513 -29.26 15.45 -9.51
N GLU A 514 -30.22 15.17 -10.38
CA GLU A 514 -31.41 14.35 -10.11
C GLU A 514 -31.00 12.91 -9.77
N ASN A 515 -30.07 12.34 -10.53
CA ASN A 515 -29.55 10.99 -10.31
C ASN A 515 -28.71 10.92 -9.01
N MET A 516 -27.91 11.95 -8.71
CA MET A 516 -27.18 12.02 -7.44
C MET A 516 -28.13 12.16 -6.25
N SER A 517 -29.17 12.99 -6.35
CA SER A 517 -30.20 13.15 -5.31
C SER A 517 -30.97 11.85 -5.07
N SER A 518 -31.45 11.21 -6.14
CA SER A 518 -32.15 9.93 -6.11
C SER A 518 -31.31 8.80 -5.49
N MET A 519 -30.02 8.73 -5.83
CA MET A 519 -29.06 7.81 -5.21
C MET A 519 -28.92 8.07 -3.71
N GLY A 520 -28.84 9.35 -3.30
CA GLY A 520 -28.82 9.74 -1.89
C GLY A 520 -30.06 9.26 -1.15
N ASN A 521 -31.25 9.60 -1.67
CA ASN A 521 -32.55 9.19 -1.11
C ASN A 521 -32.73 7.67 -1.06
N THR A 522 -32.20 6.94 -2.06
CA THR A 522 -32.14 5.48 -2.06
C THR A 522 -31.34 4.97 -0.86
N LEU A 523 -30.12 5.47 -0.65
CA LEU A 523 -29.26 5.07 0.47
C LEU A 523 -29.83 5.48 1.84
N VAL A 524 -30.49 6.65 1.97
CA VAL A 524 -31.21 7.04 3.20
C VAL A 524 -32.21 5.95 3.60
N ASN A 525 -33.01 5.47 2.65
CA ASN A 525 -34.06 4.49 2.95
C ASN A 525 -33.50 3.10 3.22
N LEU A 526 -32.43 2.69 2.51
CA LEU A 526 -31.72 1.44 2.82
C LEU A 526 -31.09 1.48 4.24
N ALA A 527 -30.45 2.58 4.62
CA ALA A 527 -29.84 2.75 5.94
C ALA A 527 -30.84 2.76 7.12
N ARG A 528 -32.14 2.98 6.84
CA ARG A 528 -33.23 2.86 7.83
C ARG A 528 -33.72 1.41 8.01
N VAL A 529 -33.45 0.53 7.05
CA VAL A 529 -33.95 -0.85 7.00
C VAL A 529 -32.87 -1.87 7.35
N VAL A 530 -31.63 -1.62 6.92
CA VAL A 530 -30.48 -2.47 7.25
C VAL A 530 -30.10 -2.23 8.72
N PRO A 531 -30.17 -3.25 9.60
CA PRO A 531 -29.77 -3.11 10.98
C PRO A 531 -28.24 -3.11 11.08
N HIS A 532 -27.68 -2.34 12.03
CA HIS A 532 -26.25 -2.31 12.28
C HIS A 532 -25.44 -1.80 11.07
N GLY A 533 -24.61 -2.62 10.43
CA GLY A 533 -23.68 -2.19 9.38
C GLY A 533 -24.27 -2.20 7.96
N LEU A 534 -24.31 -1.03 7.31
CA LEU A 534 -24.47 -0.90 5.86
C LEU A 534 -23.15 -0.46 5.20
N LEU A 535 -22.60 -1.29 4.33
CA LEU A 535 -21.42 -0.99 3.51
C LEU A 535 -21.89 -0.45 2.15
N VAL A 536 -21.37 0.70 1.70
CA VAL A 536 -21.72 1.30 0.40
C VAL A 536 -20.47 1.42 -0.45
N PHE A 537 -20.47 0.75 -1.61
CA PHE A 537 -19.34 0.74 -2.53
C PHE A 537 -19.65 1.55 -3.80
N PHE A 538 -18.83 2.57 -4.02
CA PHE A 538 -18.82 3.40 -5.22
C PHE A 538 -17.89 2.82 -6.30
N PRO A 539 -18.17 3.09 -7.60
CA PRO A 539 -17.35 2.56 -8.69
C PRO A 539 -15.95 3.20 -8.78
N SER A 540 -15.75 4.42 -8.27
CA SER A 540 -14.44 5.08 -8.19
C SER A 540 -14.43 6.24 -7.18
N TYR A 541 -13.24 6.64 -6.71
CA TYR A 541 -13.06 7.79 -5.83
C TYR A 541 -13.64 9.10 -6.41
N PRO A 542 -13.40 9.49 -7.68
CA PRO A 542 -13.98 10.73 -8.23
C PRO A 542 -15.50 10.75 -8.31
N VAL A 543 -16.17 9.59 -8.36
CA VAL A 543 -17.63 9.50 -8.26
C VAL A 543 -18.05 9.68 -6.79
N MET A 544 -17.44 8.92 -5.88
CA MET A 544 -17.71 9.03 -4.45
C MET A 544 -17.53 10.48 -3.95
N ASP A 545 -16.37 11.09 -4.18
CA ASP A 545 -16.01 12.40 -3.64
C ASP A 545 -16.98 13.49 -4.11
N LYS A 546 -17.29 13.55 -5.42
CA LYS A 546 -18.24 14.51 -5.98
C LYS A 546 -19.68 14.28 -5.52
N THR A 547 -20.12 13.03 -5.43
CA THR A 547 -21.46 12.72 -4.93
C THR A 547 -21.61 13.08 -3.44
N LEU A 548 -20.56 12.87 -2.63
CA LEU A 548 -20.54 13.31 -1.22
C LEU A 548 -20.48 14.82 -1.05
N GLU A 549 -19.72 15.51 -1.90
CA GLU A 549 -19.69 16.98 -1.96
C GLU A 549 -21.06 17.55 -2.30
N PHE A 550 -21.71 17.04 -3.35
CA PHE A 550 -23.08 17.41 -3.72
C PHE A 550 -24.09 17.16 -2.59
N TRP A 551 -24.05 15.97 -1.97
CA TRP A 551 -24.95 15.62 -0.86
C TRP A 551 -24.81 16.60 0.31
N ARG A 552 -23.59 16.94 0.74
CA ARG A 552 -23.37 17.91 1.84
C ARG A 552 -24.05 19.25 1.59
N VAL A 553 -24.12 19.70 0.35
CA VAL A 553 -24.76 20.97 -0.02
C VAL A 553 -26.28 20.80 -0.17
N SER A 554 -26.74 19.77 -0.88
CA SER A 554 -28.13 19.65 -1.34
C SER A 554 -29.07 18.85 -0.43
N LEU A 555 -28.56 18.00 0.46
CA LEU A 555 -29.38 17.06 1.27
C LEU A 555 -29.14 17.17 2.78
N TYR A 556 -28.57 18.28 3.27
CA TYR A 556 -28.12 18.47 4.67
C TYR A 556 -29.13 17.98 5.73
N PHE A 557 -30.43 18.25 5.55
CA PHE A 557 -31.49 17.84 6.49
C PHE A 557 -31.90 16.35 6.41
N SER A 558 -31.74 15.66 5.28
CA SER A 558 -31.95 14.20 5.21
C SER A 558 -30.69 13.39 5.52
N LEU A 559 -29.51 14.01 5.39
CA LEU A 559 -28.22 13.41 5.72
C LEU A 559 -27.97 13.28 7.22
N SER A 560 -28.63 14.05 8.07
CA SER A 560 -28.60 13.82 9.53
C SER A 560 -29.20 12.45 9.92
N ALA A 561 -30.08 11.90 9.07
CA ALA A 561 -30.62 10.55 9.21
C ALA A 561 -29.74 9.47 8.56
N ILE A 562 -28.81 9.82 7.67
CA ILE A 562 -27.72 8.91 7.27
C ILE A 562 -26.61 9.03 8.30
N LYS A 563 -26.13 7.91 8.82
CA LYS A 563 -24.98 7.92 9.73
C LYS A 563 -23.70 7.99 8.92
N LEU A 564 -23.52 9.14 8.30
CA LEU A 564 -22.55 9.43 7.25
C LEU A 564 -21.17 9.68 7.85
N GLN A 565 -20.45 8.61 8.19
CA GLN A 565 -19.03 8.74 8.49
C GLN A 565 -18.17 8.60 7.24
N LEU A 566 -17.33 9.61 7.06
CA LEU A 566 -16.13 9.59 6.22
C LEU A 566 -15.27 8.34 6.54
N PRO A 567 -14.37 7.89 5.64
CA PRO A 567 -13.77 6.54 5.63
C PRO A 567 -12.72 6.28 6.74
N VAL A 568 -13.07 6.58 7.99
CA VAL A 568 -12.33 6.28 9.21
C VAL A 568 -12.99 5.06 9.84
N ILE A 569 -12.31 3.93 9.75
CA ILE A 569 -12.85 2.61 10.13
C ILE A 569 -13.22 2.54 11.62
N ASP A 570 -12.44 3.18 12.50
CA ASP A 570 -12.64 3.13 13.94
C ASP A 570 -13.97 3.78 14.35
N GLY A 571 -14.28 4.96 13.77
CA GLY A 571 -15.54 5.66 14.01
C GLY A 571 -16.76 4.84 13.58
N TYR A 572 -16.65 4.09 12.48
CA TYR A 572 -17.69 3.18 12.03
C TYR A 572 -17.92 2.04 13.03
N TYR A 573 -16.85 1.39 13.51
CA TYR A 573 -16.98 0.34 14.53
C TYR A 573 -17.61 0.88 15.82
N ASP A 574 -17.16 2.03 16.29
CA ASP A 574 -17.70 2.65 17.50
C ASP A 574 -19.20 3.02 17.32
N LYS A 575 -19.64 3.37 16.11
CA LYS A 575 -21.05 3.69 15.84
C LYS A 575 -21.94 2.47 15.59
N VAL A 576 -21.39 1.36 15.09
CA VAL A 576 -22.11 0.07 15.01
C VAL A 576 -22.27 -0.57 16.40
N ASN A 577 -21.31 -0.36 17.29
CA ASN A 577 -21.32 -0.88 18.66
C ASN A 577 -22.06 0.00 19.67
N ASP A 578 -22.41 1.24 19.32
CA ASP A 578 -23.19 2.17 20.14
C ASP A 578 -24.63 1.63 20.36
N PRO A 579 -25.02 1.22 21.59
CA PRO A 579 -26.35 0.66 21.86
C PRO A 579 -27.48 1.65 21.62
N ASN A 580 -27.20 2.96 21.67
CA ASN A 580 -28.16 4.03 21.39
C ASN A 580 -28.24 4.34 19.88
N SER A 581 -27.54 3.57 19.03
CA SER A 581 -27.62 3.70 17.59
C SER A 581 -28.15 2.44 16.92
N SER A 582 -29.10 2.64 16.00
CA SER A 582 -29.56 1.62 15.04
C SER A 582 -28.48 1.11 14.04
N GLY A 583 -27.18 1.33 14.28
CA GLY A 583 -26.08 0.96 13.37
C GLY A 583 -25.25 2.12 12.80
N GLY A 584 -24.60 1.90 11.66
CA GLY A 584 -23.74 2.88 10.96
C GLY A 584 -23.57 2.56 9.46
N SER A 585 -23.14 3.54 8.65
CA SER A 585 -22.87 3.34 7.23
C SER A 585 -21.40 3.60 6.89
N PHE A 586 -20.74 2.67 6.19
CA PHE A 586 -19.34 2.80 5.78
C PHE A 586 -19.23 2.99 4.26
N PHE A 587 -18.64 4.09 3.83
CA PHE A 587 -18.50 4.41 2.40
C PHE A 587 -17.12 4.06 1.88
N ALA A 588 -17.10 3.30 0.80
CA ALA A 588 -15.91 2.70 0.20
C ALA A 588 -15.96 2.76 -1.33
N VAL A 589 -14.88 2.32 -1.96
CA VAL A 589 -14.74 2.23 -3.41
C VAL A 589 -14.40 0.78 -3.79
N CYS A 590 -15.05 0.24 -4.82
CA CYS A 590 -14.72 -1.05 -5.40
C CYS A 590 -13.25 -1.07 -5.88
N ARG A 591 -12.51 -2.16 -5.66
CA ARG A 591 -11.04 -2.25 -5.85
C ARG A 591 -10.23 -1.33 -4.92
N GLY A 592 -10.87 -0.69 -3.94
CA GLY A 592 -10.21 0.03 -2.86
C GLY A 592 -9.89 -0.89 -1.68
N LYS A 593 -8.98 -0.45 -0.79
CA LYS A 593 -8.49 -1.23 0.37
C LYS A 593 -9.62 -1.88 1.19
N ALA A 594 -10.74 -1.18 1.37
CA ALA A 594 -11.89 -1.68 2.14
C ALA A 594 -12.68 -2.80 1.44
N SER A 595 -12.69 -2.86 0.10
CA SER A 595 -13.33 -3.96 -0.64
C SER A 595 -12.48 -5.23 -0.68
N GLU A 596 -11.18 -5.13 -0.36
CA GLU A 596 -10.20 -6.19 -0.60
C GLU A 596 -9.61 -6.76 0.71
N GLY A 597 -9.21 -5.90 1.66
CA GLY A 597 -8.39 -6.27 2.82
C GLY A 597 -8.98 -5.93 4.19
N LEU A 598 -10.26 -5.52 4.26
CA LEU A 598 -10.98 -5.38 5.52
C LEU A 598 -11.99 -6.52 5.68
N ASP A 599 -12.09 -7.03 6.90
CA ASP A 599 -13.12 -7.98 7.27
C ASP A 599 -14.27 -7.30 8.01
N PHE A 600 -15.48 -7.71 7.67
CA PHE A 600 -16.73 -7.17 8.18
C PHE A 600 -17.60 -8.38 8.49
N ALA A 601 -17.55 -8.81 9.74
CA ALA A 601 -18.33 -9.94 10.25
C ALA A 601 -19.61 -9.45 10.92
N ASP A 602 -20.65 -10.26 10.86
CA ASP A 602 -21.89 -10.09 11.61
C ASP A 602 -22.52 -8.69 11.53
N THR A 603 -22.63 -8.02 12.68
CA THR A 603 -23.23 -6.69 12.83
C THR A 603 -22.49 -5.64 12.01
N TYR A 604 -21.22 -5.84 11.70
CA TYR A 604 -20.41 -4.93 10.88
C TYR A 604 -20.65 -5.05 9.36
N GLY A 605 -21.53 -5.96 8.90
CA GLY A 605 -21.68 -6.27 7.46
C GLY A 605 -23.08 -6.67 6.99
N ARG A 606 -24.15 -6.37 7.74
CA ARG A 606 -25.53 -6.83 7.47
C ARG A 606 -26.11 -6.40 6.12
N GLY A 607 -25.61 -5.33 5.49
CA GLY A 607 -25.98 -4.95 4.14
C GLY A 607 -24.82 -4.42 3.30
N VAL A 608 -24.82 -4.73 2.01
CA VAL A 608 -23.94 -4.14 0.98
C VAL A 608 -24.79 -3.46 -0.09
N ALA A 609 -24.52 -2.18 -0.36
CA ALA A 609 -25.07 -1.44 -1.49
C ALA A 609 -23.97 -1.15 -2.52
N ILE A 610 -24.17 -1.60 -3.76
CA ILE A 610 -23.29 -1.33 -4.90
C ILE A 610 -23.91 -0.19 -5.71
N THR A 611 -23.33 1.00 -5.67
CA THR A 611 -23.92 2.19 -6.34
C THR A 611 -23.66 2.25 -7.83
N GLY A 612 -22.86 1.32 -8.38
CA GLY A 612 -22.46 1.36 -9.79
C GLY A 612 -21.53 0.24 -10.24
N LEU A 613 -21.37 0.12 -11.56
CA LEU A 613 -20.42 -0.81 -12.18
C LEU A 613 -19.00 -0.20 -12.25
N PRO A 614 -17.99 -0.79 -11.57
CA PRO A 614 -16.62 -0.27 -11.48
C PRO A 614 -15.78 -0.65 -12.71
N PHE A 615 -16.17 -0.14 -13.88
CA PHE A 615 -15.42 -0.33 -15.12
C PHE A 615 -14.03 0.33 -15.05
N PRO A 616 -12.97 -0.32 -15.59
CA PRO A 616 -11.71 0.36 -15.89
C PRO A 616 -11.93 1.58 -16.81
N PRO A 617 -11.06 2.61 -16.80
CA PRO A 617 -11.21 3.74 -17.70
C PRO A 617 -11.05 3.30 -19.17
N ARG A 618 -12.12 3.33 -19.97
CA ARG A 618 -12.11 2.82 -21.36
C ARG A 618 -11.06 3.47 -22.28
N MET A 619 -10.70 4.72 -22.01
CA MET A 619 -9.74 5.50 -22.81
C MET A 619 -8.29 5.39 -22.31
N ASP A 620 -8.04 4.59 -21.26
CA ASP A 620 -6.68 4.26 -20.82
C ASP A 620 -6.00 3.40 -21.90
N PRO A 621 -4.84 3.80 -22.45
CA PRO A 621 -4.15 3.04 -23.49
C PRO A 621 -3.87 1.59 -23.08
N ARG A 622 -3.60 1.31 -21.80
CA ARG A 622 -3.34 -0.05 -21.31
C ARG A 622 -4.61 -0.91 -21.38
N VAL A 623 -5.78 -0.33 -21.11
CA VAL A 623 -7.08 -1.00 -21.25
C VAL A 623 -7.40 -1.26 -22.72
N VAL A 624 -7.22 -0.26 -23.59
CA VAL A 624 -7.47 -0.40 -25.04
C VAL A 624 -6.56 -1.47 -25.65
N LEU A 625 -5.26 -1.44 -25.38
CA LEU A 625 -4.30 -2.40 -25.92
C LEU A 625 -4.52 -3.82 -25.37
N LYS A 626 -4.88 -3.97 -24.09
CA LYS A 626 -5.27 -5.28 -23.54
C LYS A 626 -6.51 -5.85 -24.23
N MET A 627 -7.52 -5.02 -24.51
CA MET A 627 -8.71 -5.44 -25.26
C MET A 627 -8.34 -5.90 -26.69
N GLN A 628 -7.52 -5.12 -27.40
CA GLN A 628 -7.05 -5.47 -28.75
C GLN A 628 -6.25 -6.78 -28.77
N TYR A 629 -5.33 -6.96 -27.81
CA TYR A 629 -4.57 -8.20 -27.64
C TYR A 629 -5.49 -9.43 -27.44
N LEU A 630 -6.51 -9.32 -26.59
CA LEU A 630 -7.48 -10.40 -26.38
C LEU A 630 -8.33 -10.69 -27.62
N ASP A 631 -8.74 -9.66 -28.35
CA ASP A 631 -9.46 -9.81 -29.63
C ASP A 631 -8.59 -10.50 -30.70
N GLU A 632 -7.27 -10.27 -30.70
CA GLU A 632 -6.32 -11.00 -31.55
C GLU A 632 -6.12 -12.46 -31.14
N MET A 633 -6.01 -12.76 -29.84
CA MET A 633 -5.95 -14.14 -29.35
C MET A 633 -7.21 -14.94 -29.69
N CYS A 634 -8.39 -14.30 -29.63
CA CYS A 634 -9.66 -14.89 -30.08
C CYS A 634 -9.66 -15.20 -31.58
N LYS A 635 -9.19 -14.27 -32.43
CA LYS A 635 -9.09 -14.48 -33.90
C LYS A 635 -8.19 -15.65 -34.26
N ASN A 636 -7.13 -15.88 -33.48
CA ASN A 636 -6.20 -17.01 -33.65
C ASN A 636 -6.79 -18.37 -33.23
N LYS A 637 -8.10 -18.44 -32.92
CA LYS A 637 -8.85 -19.66 -32.55
C LYS A 637 -8.28 -20.41 -31.34
N ILE A 638 -7.61 -19.72 -30.42
CA ILE A 638 -7.22 -20.29 -29.13
C ILE A 638 -8.50 -20.40 -28.28
N SER A 639 -9.04 -21.62 -28.19
CA SER A 639 -10.34 -21.88 -27.57
C SER A 639 -10.40 -21.42 -26.11
N GLY A 640 -11.48 -20.73 -25.75
CA GLY A 640 -11.77 -20.28 -24.38
C GLY A 640 -11.17 -18.92 -23.97
N TYR A 641 -10.47 -18.21 -24.87
CA TYR A 641 -10.20 -16.79 -24.67
C TYR A 641 -11.51 -15.96 -24.72
N LEU A 642 -11.57 -14.91 -23.89
CA LEU A 642 -12.62 -13.90 -23.96
C LEU A 642 -12.26 -12.80 -24.96
N SER A 643 -13.27 -12.26 -25.66
CA SER A 643 -13.09 -11.00 -26.38
C SER A 643 -12.72 -9.86 -25.41
N GLY A 644 -12.06 -8.83 -25.92
CA GLY A 644 -11.70 -7.65 -25.14
C GLY A 644 -12.91 -7.00 -24.46
N GLN A 645 -14.07 -7.02 -25.12
CA GLN A 645 -15.33 -6.47 -24.57
C GLN A 645 -15.98 -7.38 -23.52
N GLU A 646 -15.75 -8.70 -23.55
CA GLU A 646 -16.15 -9.61 -22.46
C GLU A 646 -15.22 -9.46 -21.25
N TRP A 647 -13.91 -9.46 -21.47
CA TRP A 647 -12.93 -9.19 -20.40
C TRP A 647 -13.20 -7.84 -19.73
N TYR A 648 -13.42 -6.76 -20.49
CA TYR A 648 -13.74 -5.43 -19.94
C TYR A 648 -15.01 -5.43 -19.07
N ARG A 649 -16.01 -6.28 -19.39
CA ARG A 649 -17.19 -6.51 -18.56
C ARG A 649 -16.87 -7.35 -17.32
N GLN A 650 -16.14 -8.46 -17.47
CA GLN A 650 -15.72 -9.34 -16.36
C GLN A 650 -14.89 -8.56 -15.32
N GLN A 651 -14.04 -7.62 -15.76
CA GLN A 651 -13.27 -6.74 -14.88
C GLN A 651 -14.16 -5.91 -13.93
N ALA A 652 -15.29 -5.36 -14.41
CA ALA A 652 -16.24 -4.67 -13.55
C ALA A 652 -16.94 -5.65 -12.60
N SER A 653 -17.41 -6.79 -13.11
CA SER A 653 -18.14 -7.79 -12.32
C SER A 653 -17.31 -8.44 -11.22
N ARG A 654 -16.04 -8.79 -11.46
CA ARG A 654 -15.14 -9.33 -10.42
C ARG A 654 -15.01 -8.38 -9.22
N ALA A 655 -14.90 -7.08 -9.47
CA ALA A 655 -14.81 -6.07 -8.42
C ALA A 655 -16.13 -5.88 -7.64
N VAL A 656 -17.29 -6.06 -8.30
CA VAL A 656 -18.59 -6.14 -7.63
C VAL A 656 -18.68 -7.40 -6.76
N ASN A 657 -18.25 -8.55 -7.28
CA ASN A 657 -18.31 -9.84 -6.60
C ASN A 657 -17.43 -9.86 -5.33
N GLN A 658 -16.26 -9.20 -5.35
CA GLN A 658 -15.41 -8.97 -4.17
C GLN A 658 -16.09 -8.14 -3.07
N ALA A 659 -16.89 -7.14 -3.44
CA ALA A 659 -17.66 -6.34 -2.49
C ALA A 659 -18.88 -7.10 -1.95
N ILE A 660 -19.54 -7.90 -2.79
CA ILE A 660 -20.67 -8.77 -2.40
C ILE A 660 -20.23 -9.87 -1.43
N GLY A 661 -19.05 -10.45 -1.62
CA GLY A 661 -18.42 -11.41 -0.69
C GLY A 661 -18.09 -10.86 0.70
N ARG A 662 -18.54 -9.64 1.04
CA ARG A 662 -18.40 -9.03 2.37
C ARG A 662 -19.62 -9.19 3.28
N VAL A 663 -20.75 -9.65 2.74
CA VAL A 663 -22.03 -9.79 3.48
C VAL A 663 -22.12 -11.06 4.32
N ILE A 664 -21.44 -12.14 3.90
CA ILE A 664 -21.58 -13.48 4.50
C ILE A 664 -20.20 -14.04 4.86
N ARG A 665 -19.97 -14.33 6.14
CA ARG A 665 -18.68 -14.79 6.72
C ARG A 665 -18.67 -16.19 7.30
N HIS A 666 -19.83 -16.75 7.64
CA HIS A 666 -19.94 -18.12 8.11
C HIS A 666 -21.31 -18.70 7.77
N ARG A 667 -21.47 -20.00 8.03
CA ARG A 667 -22.71 -20.74 7.75
C ARG A 667 -23.96 -20.11 8.37
N GLU A 668 -23.89 -19.63 9.61
CA GLU A 668 -25.03 -19.02 10.33
C GLU A 668 -25.20 -17.50 10.06
N ASP A 669 -24.43 -16.92 9.13
CA ASP A 669 -24.44 -15.48 8.87
C ASP A 669 -25.62 -15.09 7.95
N TYR A 670 -26.02 -13.82 7.96
CA TYR A 670 -27.11 -13.32 7.10
C TYR A 670 -26.94 -11.85 6.71
N GLY A 671 -27.44 -11.49 5.53
CA GLY A 671 -27.46 -10.09 5.10
C GLY A 671 -28.05 -9.85 3.71
N ALA A 672 -28.07 -8.58 3.31
CA ALA A 672 -28.71 -8.11 2.09
C ALA A 672 -27.73 -7.46 1.10
N ILE A 673 -27.98 -7.64 -0.19
CA ILE A 673 -27.22 -7.08 -1.31
C ILE A 673 -28.15 -6.23 -2.17
N PHE A 674 -27.82 -4.95 -2.29
CA PHE A 674 -28.56 -3.96 -3.07
C PHE A 674 -27.72 -3.52 -4.27
N LEU A 675 -28.19 -3.81 -5.48
CA LEU A 675 -27.53 -3.46 -6.74
C LEU A 675 -28.19 -2.20 -7.33
N CYS A 676 -27.69 -1.04 -6.98
CA CYS A 676 -28.29 0.27 -7.23
C CYS A 676 -27.83 0.86 -8.59
N ASP A 677 -27.99 0.12 -9.69
CA ASP A 677 -27.75 0.64 -11.03
C ASP A 677 -28.61 -0.13 -12.05
N HIS A 678 -29.32 0.58 -12.92
CA HIS A 678 -30.22 -0.03 -13.90
C HIS A 678 -29.55 -1.06 -14.81
N ARG A 679 -28.23 -0.97 -15.04
CA ARG A 679 -27.47 -1.91 -15.89
C ARG A 679 -27.41 -3.32 -15.31
N PHE A 680 -27.66 -3.52 -14.02
CA PHE A 680 -27.76 -4.86 -13.42
C PHE A 680 -29.01 -5.64 -13.85
N THR A 681 -30.03 -4.99 -14.42
CA THR A 681 -31.23 -5.69 -14.95
C THR A 681 -30.88 -6.58 -16.16
N GLY A 682 -29.89 -6.18 -16.96
CA GLY A 682 -29.46 -6.89 -18.15
C GLY A 682 -29.02 -8.33 -17.84
N THR A 683 -29.48 -9.29 -18.65
CA THR A 683 -29.18 -10.73 -18.47
C THR A 683 -27.67 -10.99 -18.41
N GLU A 684 -26.89 -10.31 -19.23
CA GLU A 684 -25.42 -10.35 -19.21
C GLU A 684 -24.80 -9.95 -17.86
N ALA A 685 -25.32 -8.91 -17.22
CA ALA A 685 -24.82 -8.47 -15.91
C ALA A 685 -25.17 -9.48 -14.81
N ARG A 686 -26.39 -10.04 -14.85
CA ARG A 686 -26.84 -11.09 -13.92
C ARG A 686 -26.05 -12.38 -14.09
N ASN A 687 -25.70 -12.74 -15.33
CA ASN A 687 -24.86 -13.91 -15.65
C ASN A 687 -23.42 -13.78 -15.15
N GLN A 688 -22.96 -12.57 -14.77
CA GLN A 688 -21.61 -12.33 -14.23
C GLN A 688 -21.58 -12.23 -12.69
N LEU A 689 -22.74 -12.27 -12.01
CA LEU A 689 -22.80 -12.43 -10.55
C LEU A 689 -22.37 -13.86 -10.15
N PRO A 690 -21.97 -14.12 -8.89
CA PRO A 690 -21.59 -15.46 -8.46
C PRO A 690 -22.77 -16.44 -8.56
N SER A 691 -22.49 -17.70 -8.90
CA SER A 691 -23.50 -18.76 -9.07
C SER A 691 -24.44 -18.90 -7.86
N TRP A 692 -23.91 -18.72 -6.65
CA TRP A 692 -24.66 -18.76 -5.40
C TRP A 692 -25.54 -17.53 -5.13
N VAL A 693 -25.29 -16.39 -5.79
CA VAL A 693 -26.09 -15.15 -5.66
C VAL A 693 -27.25 -15.15 -6.66
N ARG A 694 -27.02 -15.62 -7.90
CA ARG A 694 -27.99 -15.56 -9.01
C ARG A 694 -29.42 -16.04 -8.65
N PRO A 695 -29.65 -17.14 -7.91
CA PRO A 695 -31.00 -17.63 -7.59
C PRO A 695 -31.81 -16.69 -6.70
N TYR A 696 -31.15 -15.77 -5.99
CA TYR A 696 -31.77 -14.87 -5.02
C TYR A 696 -32.06 -13.47 -5.58
N VAL A 697 -31.57 -13.17 -6.80
CA VAL A 697 -31.70 -11.85 -7.45
C VAL A 697 -33.15 -11.57 -7.80
N LYS A 698 -33.76 -10.59 -7.11
CA LYS A 698 -35.08 -10.05 -7.42
C LYS A 698 -34.99 -8.68 -8.08
N ILE A 699 -35.87 -8.45 -9.05
CA ILE A 699 -36.15 -7.13 -9.62
C ILE A 699 -37.54 -6.73 -9.12
N TYR A 700 -37.72 -5.48 -8.71
CA TYR A 700 -38.95 -4.97 -8.12
C TYR A 700 -39.50 -3.82 -8.96
N ASP A 701 -40.81 -3.82 -9.23
CA ASP A 701 -41.48 -2.78 -10.03
C ASP A 701 -41.53 -1.41 -9.32
N GLY A 702 -41.36 -1.38 -8.00
CA GLY A 702 -41.40 -0.16 -7.19
C GLY A 702 -40.51 -0.21 -5.97
N PHE A 703 -39.89 0.92 -5.63
CA PHE A 703 -38.95 1.03 -4.50
C PHE A 703 -39.59 0.63 -3.16
N GLY A 704 -40.86 0.97 -2.95
CA GLY A 704 -41.59 0.70 -1.70
C GLY A 704 -41.88 -0.79 -1.42
N THR A 705 -42.00 -1.64 -2.45
CA THR A 705 -42.15 -3.10 -2.25
C THR A 705 -40.81 -3.72 -1.88
N MET A 706 -39.72 -3.31 -2.55
CA MET A 706 -38.35 -3.74 -2.21
C MET A 706 -37.98 -3.41 -0.76
N VAL A 707 -38.24 -2.17 -0.31
CA VAL A 707 -37.99 -1.73 1.09
C VAL A 707 -38.79 -2.55 2.10
N ARG A 708 -40.07 -2.84 1.81
CA ARG A 708 -40.95 -3.67 2.66
C ARG A 708 -40.41 -5.09 2.83
N ASP A 709 -40.00 -5.72 1.72
CA ASP A 709 -39.49 -7.08 1.70
C ASP A 709 -38.12 -7.18 2.39
N ALA A 710 -37.23 -6.21 2.19
CA ALA A 710 -35.96 -6.12 2.91
C ALA A 710 -36.19 -5.97 4.43
N ALA A 711 -37.15 -5.15 4.85
CA ALA A 711 -37.52 -5.00 6.25
C ALA A 711 -38.21 -6.27 6.82
N HIS A 712 -38.90 -7.05 6.00
CA HIS A 712 -39.41 -8.37 6.39
C HIS A 712 -38.26 -9.37 6.57
N PHE A 713 -37.35 -9.46 5.60
CA PHE A 713 -36.17 -10.30 5.63
C PHE A 713 -35.35 -10.11 6.92
N PHE A 714 -34.93 -8.88 7.25
CA PHE A 714 -34.13 -8.64 8.45
C PHE A 714 -34.87 -9.00 9.75
N ARG A 715 -36.18 -8.72 9.84
CA ARG A 715 -37.01 -9.11 11.00
C ARG A 715 -37.19 -10.62 11.13
N THR A 716 -37.18 -11.36 10.03
CA THR A 716 -37.23 -12.83 10.04
C THR A 716 -35.87 -13.41 10.42
N ALA A 717 -34.79 -12.98 9.77
CA ALA A 717 -33.43 -13.45 10.03
C ALA A 717 -33.00 -13.22 11.50
N GLN A 718 -33.30 -12.05 12.07
CA GLN A 718 -33.08 -11.78 13.50
C GLN A 718 -33.83 -12.75 14.42
N LYS A 719 -35.09 -13.12 14.09
CA LYS A 719 -35.87 -14.09 14.87
C LYS A 719 -35.31 -15.51 14.76
N THR A 720 -34.83 -15.91 13.58
CA THR A 720 -34.20 -17.22 13.38
C THR A 720 -32.87 -17.31 14.12
N ALA A 721 -32.01 -16.28 14.01
CA ALA A 721 -30.73 -16.22 14.71
C ALA A 721 -30.87 -16.31 16.24
N CYS A 722 -31.83 -15.61 16.83
CA CYS A 722 -32.09 -15.69 18.27
C CYS A 722 -32.61 -17.05 18.75
N LYS A 723 -33.22 -17.86 17.86
CA LYS A 723 -33.64 -19.24 18.21
C LYS A 723 -32.47 -20.20 18.23
N ASN A 724 -31.59 -20.14 17.23
CA ASN A 724 -30.44 -21.04 17.11
C ASN A 724 -29.45 -20.91 18.29
N GLN A 725 -29.42 -19.76 18.97
CA GLN A 725 -28.61 -19.57 20.19
C GLN A 725 -29.25 -20.14 21.48
N ALA A 726 -30.55 -20.44 21.48
CA ALA A 726 -31.26 -20.95 22.65
C ALA A 726 -31.20 -22.48 22.79
N ASP A 727 -31.06 -23.22 21.68
CA ASP A 727 -31.06 -24.70 21.66
C ASP A 727 -29.69 -25.33 22.00
N THR A 728 -28.67 -24.54 22.37
CA THR A 728 -27.34 -25.02 22.78
C THR A 728 -27.10 -24.89 24.28
N GLY A 729 -27.82 -25.67 25.11
CA GLY A 729 -27.64 -25.77 26.56
C GLY A 729 -28.41 -26.97 27.15
N PRO A 730 -27.90 -27.66 28.20
CA PRO A 730 -28.25 -29.07 28.44
C PRO A 730 -29.55 -29.31 29.23
N LEU A 731 -30.15 -30.48 28.99
CA LEU A 731 -31.14 -31.08 29.88
C LEU A 731 -30.52 -31.33 31.27
N ASN A 732 -31.04 -30.67 32.31
CA ASN A 732 -31.44 -31.36 33.53
C ASN A 732 -32.38 -30.51 34.42
N THR A 733 -33.29 -31.19 35.11
CA THR A 733 -34.33 -30.60 35.96
C THR A 733 -33.84 -30.35 37.39
N GLY A 734 -34.10 -29.17 37.96
CA GLY A 734 -33.85 -28.89 39.38
C GLY A 734 -34.11 -27.43 39.76
N SER A 735 -34.93 -27.20 40.78
CA SER A 735 -35.50 -25.90 41.18
C SER A 735 -34.52 -24.81 41.65
N SER A 736 -35.03 -23.57 41.62
CA SER A 736 -34.63 -22.34 42.33
C SER A 736 -33.68 -21.35 41.63
N CYS A 737 -34.18 -20.13 41.43
CA CYS A 737 -33.40 -18.95 40.98
C CYS A 737 -32.45 -18.49 42.09
N PRO A 738 -31.28 -17.91 41.73
CA PRO A 738 -31.25 -16.45 41.71
C PRO A 738 -30.43 -15.79 40.58
N SER A 739 -30.76 -14.52 40.33
CA SER A 739 -29.90 -13.46 39.78
C SER A 739 -29.28 -13.60 38.37
N LYS A 740 -29.65 -12.65 37.50
CA LYS A 740 -29.09 -12.46 36.16
C LYS A 740 -27.55 -12.29 36.19
N SER A 741 -26.83 -13.22 35.57
CA SER A 741 -25.48 -12.97 35.05
C SER A 741 -25.50 -13.21 33.53
N VAL A 742 -25.40 -12.12 32.77
CA VAL A 742 -25.30 -12.20 31.31
C VAL A 742 -23.87 -12.60 30.98
N TRP A 743 -23.66 -13.84 30.56
CA TRP A 743 -22.44 -14.25 29.87
C TRP A 743 -22.43 -13.61 28.48
N LEU A 744 -21.82 -12.44 28.35
CA LEU A 744 -21.48 -11.88 27.06
C LEU A 744 -20.42 -12.78 26.39
N SER A 745 -20.78 -13.42 25.28
CA SER A 745 -19.83 -14.02 24.35
C SER A 745 -19.14 -12.93 23.53
N ASP A 746 -18.31 -12.12 24.20
CA ASP A 746 -17.64 -10.96 23.60
C ASP A 746 -16.34 -11.36 22.89
N THR A 747 -16.50 -11.92 21.68
CA THR A 747 -15.37 -12.21 20.76
C THR A 747 -15.65 -11.78 19.32
N SER A 748 -16.38 -10.68 19.12
CA SER A 748 -16.40 -10.00 17.83
C SER A 748 -15.12 -9.16 17.65
N GLN A 749 -14.08 -9.74 17.02
CA GLN A 749 -12.81 -9.02 16.84
C GLN A 749 -13.01 -7.83 15.88
N LYS A 750 -12.78 -6.60 16.36
CA LYS A 750 -12.63 -5.42 15.48
C LYS A 750 -11.58 -5.72 14.41
N ALA A 751 -11.82 -5.39 13.14
CA ALA A 751 -10.78 -5.55 12.13
C ALA A 751 -9.61 -4.62 12.46
N LYS A 752 -8.44 -5.21 12.72
CA LYS A 752 -7.22 -4.45 12.99
C LYS A 752 -6.83 -3.70 11.72
N THR A 753 -6.54 -2.40 11.86
CA THR A 753 -5.97 -1.60 10.79
C THR A 753 -4.68 -2.25 10.27
N LEU A 754 -4.55 -2.40 8.95
CA LEU A 754 -3.25 -2.73 8.34
C LEU A 754 -2.22 -1.66 8.76
N ASP A 755 -0.99 -2.11 9.03
CA ASP A 755 0.06 -1.35 9.71
C ASP A 755 0.16 0.14 9.33
N SER A 756 0.29 0.96 10.37
CA SER A 756 0.30 2.41 10.32
C SER A 756 1.61 2.98 9.73
N HIS A 757 1.81 2.83 8.41
CA HIS A 757 2.95 3.47 7.72
C HIS A 757 2.71 3.87 6.24
N ILE A 758 1.54 4.45 5.91
CA ILE A 758 1.33 5.20 4.65
C ILE A 758 0.59 6.53 4.93
N PRO A 759 1.07 7.71 4.49
CA PRO A 759 0.56 9.02 4.95
C PRO A 759 -0.86 9.46 4.50
N SER A 760 -1.60 8.66 3.73
CA SER A 760 -2.73 9.17 2.91
C SER A 760 -4.12 9.21 3.56
N LEU A 761 -4.24 8.97 4.87
CA LEU A 761 -5.55 8.95 5.59
C LEU A 761 -5.67 9.94 6.76
N LYS A 762 -4.81 10.97 6.86
CA LYS A 762 -4.97 12.06 7.85
C LYS A 762 -5.80 13.22 7.30
N TRP A 763 -7.13 13.05 7.27
CA TRP A 763 -8.06 14.20 7.24
C TRP A 763 -8.35 14.65 8.68
N ARG A 764 -7.95 15.87 9.03
CA ARG A 764 -8.15 16.41 10.38
C ARG A 764 -9.52 17.10 10.46
N LYS A 765 -10.28 16.79 11.51
CA LYS A 765 -11.62 17.32 11.78
C LYS A 765 -11.51 18.81 12.13
N LEU A 766 -12.23 19.68 11.42
CA LEU A 766 -12.53 21.05 11.85
C LEU A 766 -13.90 21.03 12.53
N ALA A 767 -13.94 21.30 13.82
CA ALA A 767 -15.16 21.46 14.61
C ALA A 767 -14.97 22.71 15.48
N SER A 768 -15.85 23.70 15.32
CA SER A 768 -15.72 25.02 15.94
C SER A 768 -15.95 25.01 17.46
N SER A 769 -16.70 24.04 17.99
CA SER A 769 -17.07 23.97 19.42
C SER A 769 -15.89 23.70 20.38
N SER A 770 -14.81 23.08 19.92
CA SER A 770 -13.63 22.84 20.78
C SER A 770 -12.69 24.04 20.91
N PHE A 771 -12.88 25.10 20.13
CA PHE A 771 -11.97 26.26 20.12
C PHE A 771 -12.19 27.16 21.34
N SER A 772 -13.44 27.53 21.64
CA SER A 772 -13.81 28.42 22.74
C SER A 772 -13.44 27.83 24.12
N GLN A 773 -13.76 26.55 24.34
CA GLN A 773 -13.36 25.82 25.55
C GLN A 773 -11.84 25.63 25.64
N GLY A 774 -11.16 25.44 24.50
CA GLY A 774 -9.70 25.37 24.41
C GLY A 774 -9.00 26.70 24.72
N LEU A 775 -9.64 27.84 24.44
CA LEU A 775 -9.16 29.19 24.78
C LEU A 775 -9.47 29.57 26.23
N TYR A 776 -10.61 29.14 26.78
CA TYR A 776 -11.07 29.48 28.13
C TYR A 776 -10.03 29.18 29.24
N GLN A 777 -9.21 28.14 29.07
CA GLN A 777 -8.15 27.82 30.02
C GLN A 777 -7.05 28.91 30.10
N PHE A 778 -6.80 29.64 29.01
CA PHE A 778 -5.73 30.63 28.84
C PHE A 778 -6.13 32.09 29.09
N ILE A 779 -7.43 32.40 29.20
CA ILE A 779 -7.92 33.73 29.57
C ILE A 779 -7.48 34.07 31.00
N ARG A 780 -7.04 35.32 31.28
CA ARG A 780 -6.67 35.75 32.65
C ARG A 780 -7.92 35.70 33.58
N PRO A 781 -7.79 35.32 34.87
CA PRO A 781 -8.95 35.09 35.76
C PRO A 781 -10.03 36.18 35.72
N HIS A 782 -9.64 37.45 35.87
CA HIS A 782 -10.57 38.60 35.89
C HIS A 782 -11.35 38.78 34.57
N HIS A 783 -10.87 38.27 33.43
CA HIS A 783 -11.59 38.31 32.15
C HIS A 783 -12.38 37.02 31.84
N LYS A 784 -12.30 35.96 32.66
CA LYS A 784 -12.98 34.69 32.39
C LYS A 784 -14.51 34.78 32.42
N LYS A 785 -15.06 35.72 33.18
CA LYS A 785 -16.52 35.96 33.25
C LYS A 785 -17.02 36.62 31.96
N GLU A 786 -16.40 37.73 31.58
CA GLU A 786 -16.76 38.50 30.38
C GLU A 786 -16.55 37.68 29.09
N PHE A 787 -15.51 36.84 29.04
CA PHE A 787 -15.28 35.92 27.93
C PHE A 787 -16.33 34.81 27.84
N ASP A 788 -16.82 34.28 28.96
CA ASP A 788 -17.90 33.29 28.99
C ASP A 788 -19.24 33.92 28.55
N GLU A 789 -19.54 35.14 29.03
CA GLU A 789 -20.69 35.94 28.62
C GLU A 789 -20.65 36.26 27.11
N ARG A 790 -19.49 36.64 26.55
CA ARG A 790 -19.32 36.83 25.09
C ARG A 790 -19.43 35.52 24.29
N CYS A 791 -18.97 34.39 24.82
CA CYS A 791 -19.18 33.09 24.16
C CYS A 791 -20.68 32.76 24.12
N LEU A 792 -21.39 32.98 25.22
CA LEU A 792 -22.84 32.75 25.31
C LEU A 792 -23.63 33.61 24.32
N GLU A 793 -23.27 34.90 24.18
CA GLU A 793 -23.86 35.82 23.19
C GLU A 793 -23.59 35.41 21.73
N LEU A 794 -22.37 34.94 21.41
CA LEU A 794 -21.95 34.66 20.03
C LEU A 794 -22.23 33.23 19.56
N THR A 795 -22.30 32.25 20.47
CA THR A 795 -22.44 30.82 20.12
C THR A 795 -23.65 30.14 20.74
N GLY A 796 -24.39 30.79 21.66
CA GLY A 796 -25.58 30.24 22.31
C GLY A 796 -25.31 29.23 23.44
N GLU A 797 -24.04 28.89 23.68
CA GLU A 797 -23.57 28.01 24.76
C GLU A 797 -22.37 28.67 25.46
N GLY A 798 -22.29 28.56 26.79
CA GLY A 798 -21.17 29.06 27.59
C GLY A 798 -19.95 28.12 27.57
N CYS A 799 -18.78 28.63 27.92
CA CYS A 799 -17.56 27.83 28.09
C CYS A 799 -17.34 27.29 29.52
N GLY A 800 -18.29 27.51 30.43
CA GLY A 800 -18.42 26.79 31.71
C GLY A 800 -17.89 27.57 32.91
N TYR A 801 -18.12 28.88 32.95
CA TYR A 801 -17.63 29.75 34.03
C TYR A 801 -18.17 29.41 35.42
N LYS A 802 -17.30 29.61 36.42
CA LYS A 802 -17.61 29.56 37.85
C LYS A 802 -16.93 30.75 38.54
N GLN A 803 -17.52 31.26 39.62
CA GLN A 803 -16.99 32.42 40.36
C GLN A 803 -15.54 32.22 40.86
N GLU A 804 -15.20 30.99 41.27
CA GLU A 804 -13.83 30.59 41.68
C GLU A 804 -12.77 30.76 40.57
N HIS A 805 -13.18 30.83 39.29
CA HIS A 805 -12.27 31.01 38.15
C HIS A 805 -11.79 32.46 37.96
N SER A 806 -12.43 33.46 38.58
CA SER A 806 -12.02 34.87 38.47
C SER A 806 -11.06 35.37 39.55
N LEU A 807 -10.83 34.58 40.60
CA LEU A 807 -9.88 34.92 41.65
C LEU A 807 -8.46 35.01 41.11
N SER A 808 -7.75 36.08 41.51
CA SER A 808 -6.33 36.28 41.25
C SER A 808 -5.47 35.20 41.92
N ARG A 809 -4.19 35.17 41.57
CA ARG A 809 -3.25 34.21 42.14
C ARG A 809 -3.00 34.52 43.62
N GLU A 810 -2.87 35.80 43.94
CA GLU A 810 -2.69 36.33 45.28
C GLU A 810 -3.88 36.00 46.20
N GLU A 811 -5.12 36.11 45.71
CA GLU A 811 -6.33 35.76 46.48
C GLU A 811 -6.43 34.24 46.76
N ARG A 812 -5.93 33.39 45.84
CA ARG A 812 -5.85 31.94 46.06
C ARG A 812 -4.72 31.56 47.01
N GLU A 813 -3.59 32.26 46.95
CA GLU A 813 -2.45 32.06 47.84
C GLU A 813 -2.74 32.57 49.27
N ALA A 814 -3.60 33.58 49.43
CA ALA A 814 -4.10 34.04 50.73
C ALA A 814 -4.98 32.99 51.48
N LEU A 815 -5.63 32.08 50.73
CA LEU A 815 -6.40 30.96 51.27
C LEU A 815 -5.55 29.73 51.64
N GLY A 816 -4.23 29.77 51.42
CA GLY A 816 -3.34 28.61 51.58
C GLY A 816 -1.93 28.97 52.03
N GLN A 817 -1.77 29.58 53.21
CA GLN A 817 -0.45 29.82 53.80
C GLN A 817 0.15 28.55 54.42
N ASN A 818 1.36 28.18 53.97
CA ASN A 818 2.48 28.04 54.90
C ASN A 818 3.87 28.04 54.22
N THR A 819 4.84 28.61 54.95
CA THR A 819 6.31 28.56 54.77
C THR A 819 7.05 29.40 53.69
N VAL A 820 7.50 30.57 54.18
CA VAL A 820 8.89 31.13 54.11
C VAL A 820 9.42 31.88 52.86
N ASN A 821 9.78 33.14 53.10
CA ASN A 821 10.51 34.10 52.24
C ASN A 821 12.02 33.82 52.10
N VAL A 822 12.64 34.29 51.00
CA VAL A 822 13.79 35.22 51.02
C VAL A 822 13.66 36.23 49.87
N ARG A 823 13.97 37.51 50.11
CA ARG A 823 13.99 38.61 49.13
C ARG A 823 15.41 38.95 48.66
N SER A 824 15.54 39.56 47.48
CA SER A 824 16.39 40.75 47.30
C SER A 824 16.21 41.46 45.95
N GLU A 825 15.71 42.69 46.03
CA GLU A 825 15.74 43.76 45.04
C GLU A 825 17.20 44.33 44.93
N VAL A 826 17.63 45.19 43.99
CA VAL A 826 17.00 46.24 43.13
C VAL A 826 17.81 46.37 41.81
N GLN A 827 17.25 47.01 40.75
CA GLN A 827 17.85 48.14 39.97
C GLN A 827 17.75 48.07 38.42
N LYS A 828 16.98 49.01 37.83
CA LYS A 828 16.99 49.37 36.40
C LYS A 828 17.98 50.52 36.16
N PRO A 829 18.54 50.63 34.94
CA PRO A 829 18.43 51.90 34.21
C PRO A 829 17.94 51.73 32.77
N GLN A 830 17.31 52.78 32.25
CA GLN A 830 16.84 52.90 30.87
C GLN A 830 18.01 53.08 29.89
N THR A 831 17.86 52.70 28.62
CA THR A 831 18.53 53.42 27.52
C THR A 831 17.79 53.28 26.18
N SER A 832 17.90 54.35 25.39
CA SER A 832 17.16 54.69 24.17
C SER A 832 17.24 53.72 22.99
N ILE A 833 16.12 53.58 22.29
CA ILE A 833 15.98 52.95 20.98
C ILE A 833 16.73 53.78 19.90
N LYS A 834 17.39 53.10 18.96
CA LYS A 834 17.72 53.62 17.62
C LYS A 834 17.39 52.59 16.56
N GLU A 835 16.83 53.06 15.45
CA GLU A 835 16.20 52.22 14.42
C GLU A 835 17.23 51.65 13.43
N GLY A 836 17.03 50.38 13.05
CA GLY A 836 17.90 49.65 12.13
C GLY A 836 17.53 48.16 12.10
N LEU A 837 16.52 47.79 11.31
CA LEU A 837 16.03 46.41 11.23
C LEU A 837 16.98 45.49 10.44
N SER A 838 17.96 44.92 11.14
CA SER A 838 18.58 43.66 10.71
C SER A 838 17.83 42.47 11.29
N CYS A 839 17.63 41.41 10.50
CA CYS A 839 17.08 40.15 11.03
C CYS A 839 18.02 39.50 12.06
N SER A 840 19.33 39.80 12.01
CA SER A 840 20.30 39.35 13.02
C SER A 840 20.17 40.07 14.36
N SER A 841 19.79 41.35 14.39
CA SER A 841 19.58 42.05 15.68
C SER A 841 18.32 41.56 16.36
N LEU A 842 17.21 41.39 15.64
CA LEU A 842 15.98 40.81 16.20
C LEU A 842 16.20 39.43 16.84
N LEU A 843 17.00 38.56 16.22
CA LEU A 843 17.32 37.24 16.77
C LEU A 843 18.27 37.31 17.99
N SER A 844 19.14 38.32 18.05
CA SER A 844 19.97 38.60 19.23
C SER A 844 19.11 39.07 20.40
N ASP A 845 18.22 40.04 20.15
CA ASP A 845 17.33 40.63 21.16
C ASP A 845 16.40 39.55 21.76
N ILE A 846 15.81 38.70 20.92
CA ILE A 846 14.98 37.58 21.38
C ILE A 846 15.82 36.56 22.16
N LYS A 847 17.04 36.25 21.72
CA LYS A 847 17.93 35.31 22.45
C LYS A 847 18.34 35.84 23.82
N GLN A 848 18.51 37.16 23.95
CA GLN A 848 18.78 37.82 25.22
C GLN A 848 17.53 37.89 26.11
N ALA A 849 16.35 38.09 25.52
CA ALA A 849 15.07 38.14 26.22
C ALA A 849 14.66 36.77 26.81
N ILE A 850 14.36 35.79 25.96
CA ILE A 850 13.74 34.51 26.39
C ILE A 850 14.76 33.37 26.60
N GLY A 851 16.04 33.61 26.31
CA GLY A 851 17.11 32.63 26.46
C GLY A 851 17.20 31.63 25.30
N ALA A 852 18.37 31.01 25.16
CA ALA A 852 18.74 30.23 23.97
C ALA A 852 17.79 29.06 23.67
N GLU A 853 17.32 28.33 24.68
CA GLU A 853 16.48 27.14 24.49
C GLU A 853 15.03 27.49 24.11
N LYS A 854 14.43 28.53 24.71
CA LYS A 854 13.12 29.06 24.27
C LYS A 854 13.20 29.66 22.87
N THR A 855 14.30 30.35 22.55
CA THR A 855 14.57 30.85 21.19
C THR A 855 14.64 29.71 20.19
N ARG A 856 15.26 28.57 20.54
CA ARG A 856 15.31 27.36 19.71
C ARG A 856 13.92 26.76 19.48
N GLN A 857 13.06 26.70 20.51
CA GLN A 857 11.66 26.28 20.37
C GLN A 857 10.86 27.21 19.46
N MET A 858 10.92 28.52 19.69
CA MET A 858 10.26 29.54 18.86
C MET A 858 10.72 29.42 17.40
N PHE A 859 12.02 29.22 17.19
CA PHE A 859 12.61 29.05 15.87
C PHE A 859 12.09 27.79 15.14
N LEU A 860 12.04 26.64 15.83
CA LEU A 860 11.47 25.41 15.29
C LEU A 860 9.99 25.56 14.95
N ALA A 861 9.21 26.28 15.75
CA ALA A 861 7.81 26.59 15.46
C ALA A 861 7.65 27.46 14.20
N LEU A 862 8.49 28.48 14.02
CA LEU A 862 8.53 29.31 12.80
C LEU A 862 8.95 28.51 11.56
N GLN A 863 9.92 27.59 11.68
CA GLN A 863 10.35 26.70 10.60
C GLN A 863 9.26 25.68 10.23
N ALA A 864 8.58 25.10 11.22
CA ALA A 864 7.42 24.24 11.03
C ALA A 864 6.26 24.99 10.35
N TYR A 865 6.02 26.25 10.71
CA TYR A 865 5.04 27.10 10.03
C TYR A 865 5.43 27.41 8.58
N LYS A 866 6.70 27.76 8.32
CA LYS A 866 7.19 28.00 6.95
C LYS A 866 7.09 26.77 6.04
N THR A 867 7.05 25.55 6.59
CA THR A 867 6.90 24.30 5.81
C THR A 867 5.46 23.80 5.71
N SER A 868 4.69 23.85 6.81
CA SER A 868 3.32 23.31 6.95
C SER A 868 2.19 24.31 6.71
N ASN A 869 2.47 25.62 6.72
CA ASN A 869 1.49 26.71 6.73
C ASN A 869 0.53 26.73 7.95
N ASN A 870 0.78 25.93 8.99
CA ASN A 870 -0.04 25.88 10.20
C ASN A 870 0.21 27.13 11.08
N TYR A 871 -0.58 28.18 10.84
CA TYR A 871 -0.48 29.46 11.55
C TYR A 871 -0.79 29.32 13.04
N GLU A 872 -1.87 28.64 13.41
CA GLU A 872 -2.35 28.52 14.79
C GLU A 872 -1.32 27.89 15.74
N GLN A 873 -0.67 26.79 15.33
CA GLN A 873 0.33 26.12 16.16
C GLN A 873 1.59 26.99 16.38
N MET A 874 1.97 27.77 15.38
CA MET A 874 3.09 28.71 15.50
C MET A 874 2.72 29.89 16.39
N VAL A 875 1.55 30.51 16.19
CA VAL A 875 1.06 31.59 17.04
C VAL A 875 0.94 31.13 18.49
N SER A 876 0.32 29.99 18.76
CA SER A 876 0.19 29.44 20.11
C SER A 876 1.56 29.29 20.79
N THR A 877 2.57 28.77 20.07
CA THR A 877 3.93 28.60 20.62
C THR A 877 4.65 29.95 20.80
N VAL A 878 4.55 30.85 19.82
CA VAL A 878 5.26 32.15 19.79
C VAL A 878 4.69 33.11 20.85
N VAL A 879 3.36 33.21 20.95
CA VAL A 879 2.68 34.00 21.99
C VAL A 879 3.01 33.41 23.36
N SER A 880 2.87 32.10 23.56
CA SER A 880 3.19 31.45 24.84
C SER A 880 4.63 31.66 25.33
N LEU A 881 5.58 31.98 24.44
CA LEU A 881 6.98 32.24 24.82
C LEU A 881 7.30 33.73 25.01
N LEU A 882 6.56 34.63 24.36
CA LEU A 882 6.83 36.08 24.36
C LEU A 882 5.81 36.92 25.14
N THR A 883 4.75 36.31 25.68
CA THR A 883 3.82 36.98 26.63
C THR A 883 3.97 36.48 28.07
N GLU A 884 5.05 35.77 28.40
CA GLU A 884 5.36 35.38 29.80
C GLU A 884 5.74 36.59 30.67
N ARG A 885 6.28 37.66 30.06
CA ARG A 885 6.65 38.92 30.73
C ARG A 885 6.21 40.09 29.87
N ASP A 886 5.70 41.15 30.50
CA ASP A 886 5.16 42.30 29.79
C ASP A 886 6.23 43.07 28.98
N GLU A 887 7.51 42.97 29.35
CA GLU A 887 8.64 43.61 28.65
C GLU A 887 8.98 42.93 27.31
N ASP A 888 8.60 41.66 27.10
CA ASP A 888 8.91 40.89 25.88
C ASP A 888 7.87 41.12 24.75
N ILE A 889 6.72 41.73 25.07
CA ILE A 889 5.60 41.90 24.15
C ILE A 889 5.99 42.76 22.93
N ALA A 890 6.85 43.75 23.10
CA ALA A 890 7.38 44.59 22.00
C ALA A 890 8.19 43.79 20.96
N LEU A 891 8.66 42.59 21.28
CA LEU A 891 9.36 41.71 20.33
C LEU A 891 8.37 40.99 19.39
N LEU A 892 7.11 40.78 19.79
CA LEU A 892 6.06 40.19 18.94
C LEU A 892 5.71 41.12 17.77
N GLU A 893 5.68 42.44 18.00
CA GLU A 893 5.42 43.43 16.95
C GLU A 893 6.51 43.39 15.86
N ARG A 894 7.79 43.30 16.28
CA ARG A 894 8.95 43.15 15.37
C ARG A 894 8.97 41.78 14.65
N LEU A 895 8.35 40.75 15.23
CA LEU A 895 8.28 39.41 14.65
C LEU A 895 7.32 39.31 13.44
N SER A 896 6.40 40.28 13.29
CA SER A 896 5.44 40.37 12.18
C SER A 896 6.08 40.29 10.78
N VAL A 897 7.32 40.78 10.64
CA VAL A 897 8.10 40.74 9.40
C VAL A 897 8.29 39.31 8.88
N LEU A 898 8.48 38.34 9.79
CA LEU A 898 8.74 36.92 9.49
C LEU A 898 7.47 36.15 9.07
N ILE A 899 6.29 36.77 9.16
CA ILE A 899 4.99 36.15 8.90
C ILE A 899 4.60 36.34 7.43
N ARG A 900 4.13 35.24 6.81
CA ARG A 900 3.66 35.18 5.41
C ARG A 900 2.56 36.23 5.16
N PRO A 901 2.54 36.93 4.01
CA PRO A 901 1.61 38.02 3.73
C PRO A 901 0.14 37.70 4.03
N GLN A 902 -0.32 36.53 3.61
CA GLN A 902 -1.69 36.02 3.79
C GLN A 902 -2.17 35.93 5.25
N HIS A 903 -1.26 35.83 6.24
CA HIS A 903 -1.62 35.77 7.67
C HIS A 903 -1.21 37.05 8.43
N ARG A 904 -0.66 38.09 7.76
CA ARG A 904 -0.25 39.34 8.43
C ARG A 904 -1.44 40.11 9.01
N LYS A 905 -2.61 40.10 8.35
CA LYS A 905 -3.84 40.72 8.89
C LYS A 905 -4.28 40.04 10.20
N GLN A 906 -4.41 38.71 10.18
CA GLN A 906 -4.76 37.90 11.36
C GLN A 906 -3.76 38.07 12.51
N PHE A 907 -2.47 38.29 12.21
CA PHE A 907 -1.47 38.55 13.24
C PHE A 907 -1.55 39.98 13.77
N GLY A 908 -1.85 40.97 12.93
CA GLY A 908 -2.13 42.35 13.36
C GLY A 908 -3.37 42.45 14.26
N GLU A 909 -4.44 41.73 13.94
CA GLU A 909 -5.65 41.62 14.76
C GLU A 909 -5.37 40.96 16.11
N LEU A 910 -4.56 39.88 16.11
CA LEU A 910 -4.08 39.24 17.34
C LEU A 910 -3.24 40.20 18.20
N LEU A 911 -2.27 40.90 17.60
CA LEU A 911 -1.44 41.88 18.31
C LEU A 911 -2.31 42.97 18.95
N LYS A 912 -3.28 43.52 18.21
CA LYS A 912 -4.26 44.48 18.76
C LYS A 912 -5.00 43.92 19.97
N SER A 913 -5.46 42.66 19.93
CA SER A 913 -6.14 42.01 21.05
C SER A 913 -5.24 41.73 22.27
N LEU A 914 -3.91 41.72 22.08
CA LEU A 914 -2.94 41.46 23.14
C LEU A 914 -2.32 42.74 23.73
N THR A 915 -2.17 43.81 22.94
CA THR A 915 -1.50 45.06 23.36
C THR A 915 -2.43 46.23 23.60
N GLY A 916 -3.67 46.18 23.09
CA GLY A 916 -4.66 47.26 23.25
C GLY A 916 -4.35 48.57 22.50
N ASN A 917 -3.25 48.64 21.75
CA ASN A 917 -2.84 49.84 21.01
C ASN A 917 -3.37 49.84 19.57
N ASP A 918 -4.11 50.88 19.19
CA ASP A 918 -4.71 50.99 17.85
C ASP A 918 -3.73 51.43 16.74
N SER A 919 -2.52 51.86 17.10
CA SER A 919 -1.57 52.60 16.26
C SER A 919 -0.79 51.79 15.21
N VAL A 920 -0.94 50.46 15.14
CA VAL A 920 0.02 49.57 14.41
C VAL A 920 -0.43 49.16 12.99
N VAL A 921 -1.66 49.47 12.54
CA VAL A 921 -2.20 48.90 11.28
C VAL A 921 -1.98 49.75 10.01
N ASN A 922 -1.64 51.04 10.11
CA ASN A 922 -1.51 51.93 8.94
C ASN A 922 -0.12 52.58 8.79
N GLN A 923 0.89 51.77 8.48
CA GLN A 923 2.11 52.21 7.80
C GLN A 923 2.87 51.00 7.19
N ASN A 924 2.49 50.61 5.97
CA ASN A 924 3.27 49.87 4.96
C ASN A 924 2.38 49.41 3.79
N SER A 925 1.63 50.35 3.22
CA SER A 925 1.20 50.29 1.81
C SER A 925 2.30 50.94 0.96
N ASP A 926 2.67 50.30 -0.14
CA ASP A 926 3.67 50.75 -1.13
C ASP A 926 5.10 51.02 -0.64
N MET A 927 5.87 49.93 -0.52
CA MET A 927 7.32 49.93 -0.76
C MET A 927 7.72 48.63 -1.45
N GLY A 928 8.20 48.70 -2.69
CA GLY A 928 8.62 47.54 -3.47
C GLY A 928 9.88 46.89 -2.90
N SER A 929 9.86 45.56 -2.74
CA SER A 929 11.02 44.78 -2.27
C SER A 929 11.08 43.38 -2.88
N SER A 930 11.29 43.34 -4.20
CA SER A 930 12.20 42.33 -4.74
C SER A 930 13.55 42.47 -4.03
N GLN A 931 14.23 41.35 -3.73
CA GLN A 931 15.44 41.26 -2.88
C GLN A 931 15.25 41.42 -1.34
N LEU A 932 14.54 40.49 -0.67
CA LEU A 932 14.79 40.19 0.77
C LEU A 932 14.26 38.82 1.26
N ASN A 933 14.19 37.81 0.38
CA ASN A 933 13.78 36.43 0.74
C ASN A 933 14.76 35.34 0.28
N GLN A 934 16.01 35.71 -0.03
CA GLN A 934 17.10 34.78 -0.32
C GLN A 934 18.12 34.81 0.81
N GLY A 935 18.53 33.64 1.30
CA GLY A 935 19.83 33.50 1.97
C GLY A 935 19.92 33.71 3.49
N ILE A 936 18.86 33.53 4.28
CA ILE A 936 19.03 33.36 5.74
C ILE A 936 18.23 32.15 6.23
N LEU A 937 18.95 31.02 6.36
CA LEU A 937 18.85 30.01 7.44
C LEU A 937 19.68 28.77 7.08
N CYS A 938 20.99 28.87 7.31
CA CYS A 938 21.91 27.73 7.26
C CYS A 938 22.05 27.12 8.68
N ASN A 939 22.14 25.78 8.77
CA ASN A 939 22.11 25.02 10.04
C ASN A 939 23.34 25.19 10.96
N ASN A 940 24.25 26.14 10.70
CA ASN A 940 25.60 26.15 11.27
C ASN A 940 25.86 27.17 12.41
N CYS A 941 24.82 27.81 12.98
CA CYS A 941 24.98 28.90 13.95
C CYS A 941 24.64 28.56 15.42
N VAL A 942 24.74 27.30 15.85
CA VAL A 942 24.59 26.90 17.26
C VAL A 942 25.89 26.33 17.87
N ASP A 943 26.70 25.59 17.12
CA ASP A 943 27.82 24.80 17.67
C ASP A 943 29.23 25.40 17.47
N LYS A 944 29.37 26.70 17.15
CA LYS A 944 30.68 27.37 16.97
C LYS A 944 30.88 28.63 17.81
N HIS A 945 30.80 28.48 19.13
CA HIS A 945 31.40 29.43 20.09
C HIS A 945 32.05 28.70 21.28
N SER A 946 32.98 27.80 20.97
CA SER A 946 34.11 27.49 21.86
C SER A 946 35.36 27.31 20.99
N ASN A 947 36.49 27.86 21.45
CA ASN A 947 37.80 27.85 20.81
C ASN A 947 37.95 28.65 19.50
N THR A 948 38.23 29.95 19.64
CA THR A 948 39.25 30.61 18.82
C THR A 948 40.54 30.74 19.63
N TRP A 949 41.70 30.73 18.95
CA TRP A 949 42.85 31.64 19.12
C TRP A 949 43.93 31.25 18.08
N ALA A 950 44.85 32.19 17.77
CA ALA A 950 46.02 32.06 16.88
C ALA A 950 45.87 32.23 15.34
N LYS A 951 45.92 33.52 14.93
CA LYS A 951 46.88 34.15 13.98
C LYS A 951 47.01 33.75 12.49
N GLY A 952 46.91 34.78 11.62
CA GLY A 952 47.63 34.95 10.34
C GLY A 952 46.97 34.31 9.10
N GLY A 953 46.72 34.98 7.97
CA GLY A 953 46.98 36.35 7.54
C GLY A 953 48.08 36.46 6.47
N PHE A 954 47.71 36.67 5.20
CA PHE A 954 48.43 37.45 4.15
C PHE A 954 47.59 37.52 2.85
N THR A 955 48.03 38.34 1.88
CA THR A 955 47.19 38.94 0.81
C THR A 955 47.96 39.15 -0.51
N ILE A 956 47.21 39.26 -1.64
CA ILE A 956 47.56 39.92 -2.93
C ILE A 956 48.48 39.18 -3.94
N GLY A 957 48.24 39.42 -5.24
CA GLY A 957 49.06 39.04 -6.41
C GLY A 957 48.34 38.05 -7.35
N GLU A 958 47.53 38.41 -8.36
CA GLU A 958 47.70 39.27 -9.55
C GLU A 958 48.65 38.75 -10.66
N ASP A 959 48.15 38.92 -11.90
CA ASP A 959 48.80 38.96 -13.22
C ASP A 959 49.18 37.72 -14.08
N LEU A 960 48.51 37.68 -15.26
CA LEU A 960 49.03 37.52 -16.64
C LEU A 960 49.77 36.20 -17.01
N ASN A 961 49.63 35.62 -18.23
CA ASN A 961 49.27 36.21 -19.53
C ASN A 961 48.92 35.13 -20.60
N ARG A 962 48.18 35.50 -21.66
CA ARG A 962 48.30 35.08 -23.10
C ARG A 962 48.50 33.58 -23.49
N TYR A 963 47.82 32.99 -24.48
CA TYR A 963 47.49 33.48 -25.83
C TYR A 963 46.47 32.56 -26.57
N ARG A 964 45.73 33.14 -27.52
CA ARG A 964 44.92 32.45 -28.56
C ARG A 964 45.73 31.52 -29.47
N CYS A 965 45.12 30.43 -29.98
CA CYS A 965 44.81 30.32 -31.42
C CYS A 965 43.78 29.21 -31.79
N GLU A 966 42.80 29.62 -32.60
CA GLU A 966 41.91 28.84 -33.48
C GLU A 966 42.72 28.21 -34.67
N LYS A 967 42.29 27.31 -35.58
CA LYS A 967 41.04 26.56 -35.89
C LYS A 967 41.31 25.52 -37.03
N VAL A 968 40.27 24.73 -37.41
CA VAL A 968 40.00 24.15 -38.78
C VAL A 968 40.95 23.01 -39.23
N ILE A 969 40.55 21.72 -39.39
CA ILE A 969 39.49 21.03 -40.17
C ILE A 969 39.76 20.94 -41.70
N LYS A 970 39.91 19.73 -42.28
CA LYS A 970 39.07 19.17 -43.38
C LYS A 970 39.57 17.85 -44.03
N HIS A 971 38.63 16.87 -44.16
CA HIS A 971 38.43 15.82 -45.19
C HIS A 971 39.60 14.87 -45.58
N SER A 972 39.38 13.61 -46.01
CA SER A 972 38.40 13.15 -47.02
C SER A 972 38.09 11.64 -47.02
N ASN A 973 37.05 11.30 -47.79
CA ASN A 973 36.30 10.03 -47.97
C ASN A 973 37.08 8.74 -48.28
N SER A 974 36.44 7.58 -48.01
CA SER A 974 36.21 6.54 -49.04
C SER A 974 35.03 5.60 -48.68
N ASN A 975 34.35 5.07 -49.71
CA ASN A 975 33.14 4.23 -49.61
C ASN A 975 33.48 2.73 -49.45
N PHE A 976 32.54 1.90 -48.94
CA PHE A 976 32.09 0.65 -49.59
C PHE A 976 30.88 0.00 -48.88
N PHE A 977 30.06 -0.72 -49.64
CA PHE A 977 28.82 -1.46 -49.28
C PHE A 977 28.63 -2.57 -50.36
N PRO A 978 27.68 -3.50 -50.25
CA PRO A 978 27.39 -4.54 -49.24
C PRO A 978 27.76 -5.96 -49.75
N PHE A 979 27.52 -7.03 -48.98
CA PHE A 979 26.89 -8.25 -49.55
C PHE A 979 26.18 -9.15 -48.52
N ILE A 980 25.15 -9.86 -48.99
CA ILE A 980 24.23 -10.72 -48.23
C ILE A 980 24.72 -12.19 -48.25
N GLY A 981 24.51 -12.94 -47.16
CA GLY A 981 24.87 -14.36 -47.08
C GLY A 981 23.98 -15.20 -46.15
N LEU A 982 22.88 -15.74 -46.67
CA LEU A 982 22.05 -16.76 -46.01
C LEU A 982 22.76 -18.13 -46.00
N ARG A 983 22.85 -18.81 -44.85
CA ARG A 983 22.99 -20.28 -44.80
C ARG A 983 22.23 -20.91 -43.63
N LYS A 984 21.36 -21.86 -43.98
CA LYS A 984 20.76 -22.86 -43.06
C LYS A 984 21.84 -23.84 -42.60
N ILE A 985 21.79 -24.27 -41.33
CA ILE A 985 22.30 -25.58 -40.89
C ILE A 985 21.24 -26.22 -39.96
N TYR A 986 21.10 -27.54 -40.07
CA TYR A 986 20.12 -28.40 -39.40
C TYR A 986 20.63 -28.96 -38.06
N LEU A 987 19.67 -29.36 -37.21
CA LEU A 987 19.71 -30.43 -36.19
C LEU A 987 21.08 -30.90 -35.63
N LEU A 988 21.29 -30.65 -34.34
CA LEU A 988 21.39 -31.70 -33.31
C LEU A 988 21.03 -31.12 -31.92
#